data_AF-A0A2D5ZQ28-F1
#
_entry.id   AF-A0A2D5ZQ28-F1
#
_cell.length_a   1.000
_cell.length_b   1.000
_cell.length_c   1.000
_cell.angle_alpha   90.00
_cell.angle_beta   90.00
_cell.angle_gamma   90.00
#
_symmetry.space_group_name_H-M   'P 1'
#
loop_
_entity.id
_entity.type
_entity.pdbx_description
1 polymer ?
#
loop_
_entity_poly.entity_id
_entity_poly.type
_entity_poly.pdbx_seq_one_letter_code
_entity_poly.pdbx_strand_id
1 'polypeptide(L)'
;MLAERDRWRLDDPEGSVGQVESARLGTRAPGRLGACSLGAWRLQAPIAAGLHRRFRARSHGVDLRRQRGRFRDDVQIPLGGNGGKGLLRQRHRPASGMPNCRLRPGRIDSGGFAPTRDAGRGRTRGRGAAPDEAKHRPPTSPGLSMPTARLAQRRFSFLGSIATALALALLSGLRLDGTTARAEGGWEDGGNPPLVGDPRASREVKDRALPMVWRAFPPTLRKEGPNSNLVTISTVHRLCYEALISIHPETEEFVPWLAKEWKIETNEGAGTQTFSFRVNPKARWSDGSPVTAKDVYYSWWHRVQEDRNDPSNMMVFGESYEEPVIVDDLTIKVTTKKLNWRLFHYFGGMQIYPEKYIHIPGEEYLQRYNWELMPGSGPYSMKPEHLKKGQSLTLTRRDDWWAEDEPLSKNTFNFQRIKFIVIRDQELEYEKFKAGELDYYRVTRAQRWVEDIPKEPLIEKGWIQKRKIYNQAPHGFSGFCLNMRKPPFDDRRVRQAFSHLFNRERLMEKLFFNEYEFIDSYFPGRDWGSADTNPKIRFDPDRAEELLWEAGYKTRNDDGYLVGPDGKQFEIALNYGAQSWERIWLVVREDYEDAGIKFNLKLIDPSTLIKKIGERQFSVVFQSWGALLFPNPETSWRSTLADQPHNNNLTGFKNERVDELCRKYDVTIDRAEQKKIIREVDSIVFNEHPYALAWYGGFFRLLFWDRFGHPDRYMTRIGDVPEEQVALLWWFDPAKEAALQEAMAADRQLPQSEIEVRPWD
;
A
#
# COMPACT_ATOMS: atom_id res chain seq x y z
N MET A 1 -14.69 4.10 -66.13
CA MET A 1 -13.30 4.44 -66.53
C MET A 1 -12.42 3.53 -65.66
N LEU A 2 -11.81 2.46 -66.18
CA LEU A 2 -10.69 2.41 -67.16
C LEU A 2 -9.41 2.98 -66.52
N ALA A 3 -8.26 2.29 -66.43
CA ALA A 3 -7.83 0.96 -66.93
C ALA A 3 -6.97 0.24 -65.82
N GLU A 4 -6.62 -1.06 -65.79
CA GLU A 4 -5.97 -1.96 -66.77
C GLU A 4 -4.61 -1.42 -67.32
N ARG A 5 -3.50 -2.17 -67.48
CA ARG A 5 -3.10 -3.60 -67.34
C ARG A 5 -1.57 -3.62 -66.98
N ASP A 6 -0.79 -4.70 -66.81
CA ASP A 6 -0.62 -6.04 -67.45
C ASP A 6 -0.20 -7.10 -66.38
N ARG A 7 -0.61 -8.38 -66.40
CA ARG A 7 -0.44 -9.51 -67.36
C ARG A 7 0.97 -10.11 -67.47
N TRP A 8 1.10 -11.37 -67.05
CA TRP A 8 1.67 -12.50 -67.82
C TRP A 8 1.03 -13.82 -67.32
N ARG A 9 0.77 -14.80 -68.21
CA ARG A 9 0.10 -16.09 -67.88
C ARG A 9 0.26 -17.11 -69.03
N LEU A 10 0.73 -18.32 -68.72
CA LEU A 10 0.72 -19.59 -69.50
C LEU A 10 1.05 -20.73 -68.49
N ASP A 11 0.54 -21.97 -68.54
CA ASP A 11 -0.68 -22.51 -69.14
C ASP A 11 -1.09 -23.86 -68.43
N ASP A 12 -2.18 -24.47 -68.89
CA ASP A 12 -2.98 -25.63 -68.35
C ASP A 12 -2.40 -27.05 -68.70
N PRO A 13 -3.08 -28.24 -68.52
CA PRO A 13 -4.31 -28.65 -67.78
C PRO A 13 -4.24 -30.06 -67.05
N GLU A 14 -5.43 -30.59 -66.66
CA GLU A 14 -5.82 -32.00 -66.32
C GLU A 14 -5.53 -32.58 -64.91
N GLY A 15 -6.43 -33.37 -64.27
CA GLY A 15 -7.86 -33.63 -64.59
C GLY A 15 -8.54 -34.80 -63.82
N SER A 16 -9.74 -34.55 -63.23
CA SER A 16 -10.72 -35.53 -62.65
C SER A 16 -10.29 -36.28 -61.35
N VAL A 17 -11.11 -36.69 -60.36
CA VAL A 17 -12.57 -36.83 -60.06
C VAL A 17 -12.76 -36.51 -58.54
N GLY A 18 -13.90 -36.12 -57.92
CA GLY A 18 -15.30 -35.91 -58.35
C GLY A 18 -16.24 -35.36 -57.23
N GLN A 19 -17.01 -36.22 -56.54
CA GLN A 19 -18.22 -35.89 -55.73
C GLN A 19 -18.31 -36.74 -54.42
N VAL A 20 -18.82 -36.29 -53.24
CA VAL A 20 -20.18 -35.83 -52.81
C VAL A 20 -21.17 -37.04 -52.70
N GLU A 21 -21.99 -37.32 -51.65
CA GLU A 21 -22.53 -36.55 -50.50
C GLU A 21 -23.08 -37.45 -49.32
N SER A 22 -23.27 -36.89 -48.11
CA SER A 22 -24.26 -37.29 -47.05
C SER A 22 -24.13 -38.71 -46.39
N ALA A 23 -24.83 -39.13 -45.30
CA ALA A 23 -25.94 -38.57 -44.50
C ALA A 23 -26.05 -39.14 -43.05
N ARG A 24 -26.58 -38.33 -42.12
CA ARG A 24 -27.52 -38.62 -40.98
C ARG A 24 -27.38 -39.81 -39.99
N LEU A 25 -27.54 -39.46 -38.70
CA LEU A 25 -28.22 -40.17 -37.58
C LEU A 25 -27.61 -41.47 -37.00
N GLY A 26 -27.78 -41.75 -35.69
CA GLY A 26 -27.35 -43.08 -35.17
C GLY A 26 -27.70 -43.58 -33.75
N THR A 27 -27.57 -42.80 -32.67
CA THR A 27 -27.93 -43.17 -31.26
C THR A 27 -27.13 -44.27 -30.50
N ARG A 28 -27.26 -44.20 -29.16
CA ARG A 28 -27.08 -45.24 -28.10
C ARG A 28 -25.67 -45.67 -27.62
N ALA A 29 -25.38 -45.28 -26.38
CA ALA A 29 -24.57 -46.03 -25.41
C ALA A 29 -25.37 -47.26 -24.85
N PRO A 30 -24.82 -48.19 -24.02
CA PRO A 30 -24.35 -47.88 -22.65
C PRO A 30 -23.13 -48.73 -22.14
N GLY A 31 -22.72 -48.52 -20.89
CA GLY A 31 -21.85 -49.46 -20.16
C GLY A 31 -21.20 -48.91 -18.88
N ARG A 32 -21.63 -49.37 -17.69
CA ARG A 32 -20.95 -49.16 -16.40
C ARG A 32 -20.54 -50.51 -15.81
N LEU A 33 -19.34 -50.57 -15.22
CA LEU A 33 -18.79 -51.41 -14.13
C LEU A 33 -17.30 -50.96 -14.04
N GLY A 34 -16.63 -50.72 -12.91
CA GLY A 34 -16.63 -51.37 -11.59
C GLY A 34 -15.43 -52.33 -11.50
N ALA A 35 -14.62 -52.45 -10.45
CA ALA A 35 -14.36 -51.67 -9.23
C ALA A 35 -13.07 -52.24 -8.56
N CYS A 36 -12.48 -51.57 -7.54
CA CYS A 36 -11.41 -52.08 -6.65
C CYS A 36 -9.99 -52.30 -7.29
N SER A 37 -8.86 -52.25 -6.57
CA SER A 37 -8.54 -51.69 -5.23
C SER A 37 -7.01 -51.73 -4.93
N LEU A 38 -6.57 -50.97 -3.91
CA LEU A 38 -5.32 -51.12 -3.10
C LEU A 38 -3.96 -50.73 -3.74
N GLY A 39 -3.09 -50.11 -2.91
CA GLY A 39 -1.66 -49.94 -3.18
C GLY A 39 -1.07 -48.58 -2.74
N ALA A 40 -0.57 -48.47 -1.50
CA ALA A 40 0.14 -47.27 -1.01
C ALA A 40 1.48 -47.66 -0.35
N TRP A 41 2.59 -46.96 -0.68
CA TRP A 41 3.86 -46.99 0.06
C TRP A 41 4.66 -45.67 -0.10
N ARG A 42 5.77 -45.53 0.65
CA ARG A 42 6.34 -44.27 1.17
C ARG A 42 7.44 -43.59 0.33
N LEU A 43 7.56 -42.26 0.54
CA LEU A 43 8.79 -41.43 0.70
C LEU A 43 10.15 -41.94 0.18
N GLN A 44 10.85 -41.15 -0.66
CA GLN A 44 12.04 -40.37 -0.24
C GLN A 44 12.54 -39.37 -1.32
N ALA A 45 13.66 -38.68 -1.07
CA ALA A 45 14.12 -37.44 -1.71
C ALA A 45 15.24 -37.64 -2.78
N PRO A 46 15.71 -36.60 -3.50
CA PRO A 46 16.37 -36.74 -4.81
C PRO A 46 17.90 -36.89 -4.78
N ILE A 47 18.46 -37.36 -5.90
CA ILE A 47 19.89 -37.29 -6.24
C ILE A 47 20.03 -36.77 -7.69
N ALA A 48 20.93 -35.82 -7.91
CA ALA A 48 21.41 -35.43 -9.24
C ALA A 48 22.91 -35.76 -9.34
N ALA A 49 23.34 -36.41 -10.43
CA ALA A 49 24.74 -36.74 -10.66
C ALA A 49 25.08 -36.74 -12.16
N GLY A 50 26.17 -36.06 -12.54
CA GLY A 50 26.66 -35.98 -13.91
C GLY A 50 28.20 -35.97 -13.95
N LEU A 51 28.78 -37.03 -14.50
CA LEU A 51 30.21 -37.28 -14.70
C LEU A 51 30.34 -38.04 -16.04
N HIS A 52 31.41 -38.03 -16.83
CA HIS A 52 32.82 -37.62 -16.67
C HIS A 52 33.41 -37.45 -18.11
N ARG A 53 34.60 -36.91 -18.41
CA ARG A 53 35.97 -37.45 -18.17
C ARG A 53 37.01 -36.35 -18.52
N ARG A 54 37.94 -36.02 -17.63
CA ARG A 54 39.38 -36.41 -17.62
C ARG A 54 40.23 -36.06 -18.87
N PHE A 55 41.32 -35.33 -18.65
CA PHE A 55 42.68 -35.87 -18.84
C PHE A 55 43.69 -35.25 -17.84
N ARG A 56 44.94 -35.75 -17.82
CA ARG A 56 45.94 -35.51 -16.76
C ARG A 56 46.77 -34.24 -16.99
N ALA A 57 47.22 -33.62 -15.89
CA ALA A 57 48.43 -32.78 -15.86
C ALA A 57 49.59 -33.55 -15.18
N ARG A 58 50.82 -33.27 -15.59
CA ARG A 58 52.06 -33.52 -14.83
C ARG A 58 52.69 -32.16 -14.51
N SER A 59 53.28 -32.02 -13.33
CA SER A 59 54.11 -30.87 -12.98
C SER A 59 55.49 -30.97 -13.63
N HIS A 60 56.05 -29.81 -13.99
CA HIS A 60 57.46 -29.41 -13.86
C HIS A 60 57.49 -27.86 -13.93
N GLY A 61 58.50 -27.21 -13.34
CA GLY A 61 58.53 -25.76 -13.14
C GLY A 61 59.58 -25.02 -13.97
N VAL A 62 60.25 -24.04 -13.32
CA VAL A 62 61.29 -23.12 -13.82
C VAL A 62 60.75 -21.76 -14.33
N ASP A 63 61.15 -20.71 -13.61
CA ASP A 63 61.10 -19.28 -14.00
C ASP A 63 62.24 -18.96 -14.98
N LEU A 64 62.09 -17.95 -15.86
CA LEU A 64 63.10 -16.89 -16.11
C LEU A 64 62.71 -15.93 -17.28
N ARG A 65 62.56 -14.64 -16.92
CA ARG A 65 63.09 -13.44 -17.61
C ARG A 65 62.95 -13.22 -19.14
N ARG A 66 62.17 -12.17 -19.47
CA ARG A 66 62.66 -10.84 -19.98
C ARG A 66 63.38 -10.76 -21.35
N GLN A 67 62.75 -10.14 -22.36
CA GLN A 67 63.18 -8.90 -23.09
C GLN A 67 62.30 -8.61 -24.34
N ARG A 68 61.84 -7.35 -24.55
CA ARG A 68 62.22 -6.37 -25.61
C ARG A 68 62.22 -6.89 -27.07
N GLY A 69 61.59 -6.22 -28.05
CA GLY A 69 60.72 -5.03 -28.04
C GLY A 69 60.91 -4.12 -29.28
N ARG A 70 60.08 -3.06 -29.43
CA ARG A 70 60.08 -2.05 -30.53
C ARG A 70 59.69 -2.61 -31.91
N PHE A 71 59.21 -1.85 -32.89
CA PHE A 71 58.79 -0.43 -33.00
C PHE A 71 57.71 -0.36 -34.13
N ARG A 72 57.06 0.76 -34.45
CA ARG A 72 57.20 2.14 -33.96
C ARG A 72 56.09 2.50 -32.95
N ASP A 73 55.25 3.46 -33.34
CA ASP A 73 54.31 4.36 -32.65
C ASP A 73 53.35 4.81 -33.80
N ASP A 74 52.45 5.82 -33.78
CA ASP A 74 52.08 6.91 -32.87
C ASP A 74 50.59 6.70 -32.43
N VAL A 75 49.79 7.55 -31.78
CA VAL A 75 49.76 9.01 -31.46
C VAL A 75 49.32 9.20 -30.00
N GLN A 76 49.72 10.29 -29.34
CA GLN A 76 49.64 10.39 -27.87
C GLN A 76 49.55 11.85 -27.33
N ILE A 77 49.03 11.99 -26.09
CA ILE A 77 49.16 13.12 -25.11
C ILE A 77 48.59 14.51 -25.52
N PRO A 78 48.40 15.49 -24.58
CA PRO A 78 48.74 15.50 -23.14
C PRO A 78 47.64 15.86 -22.11
N LEU A 79 47.90 15.41 -20.87
CA LEU A 79 47.58 16.16 -19.64
C LEU A 79 48.82 16.98 -19.24
N GLY A 80 48.65 18.19 -18.69
CA GLY A 80 49.76 19.01 -18.18
C GLY A 80 49.29 20.41 -17.73
N GLY A 81 50.09 21.12 -16.94
CA GLY A 81 49.71 22.44 -16.43
C GLY A 81 50.87 23.37 -16.03
N ASN A 82 50.50 24.61 -15.70
CA ASN A 82 51.29 25.71 -15.10
C ASN A 82 52.38 26.44 -15.92
N GLY A 83 52.07 27.71 -16.28
CA GLY A 83 52.92 28.87 -15.96
C GLY A 83 53.66 29.59 -17.11
N GLY A 84 53.54 30.94 -17.22
CA GLY A 84 54.13 31.64 -18.38
C GLY A 84 54.26 33.19 -18.47
N LYS A 85 54.31 33.97 -17.36
CA LYS A 85 54.75 35.41 -17.29
C LYS A 85 53.88 36.52 -17.95
N GLY A 86 53.77 37.67 -17.25
CA GLY A 86 53.01 38.88 -17.70
C GLY A 86 53.27 40.23 -16.98
N LEU A 87 54.18 40.30 -16.01
CA LEU A 87 55.05 41.46 -15.65
C LEU A 87 54.44 42.87 -15.40
N LEU A 88 54.33 43.29 -14.11
CA LEU A 88 54.75 44.62 -13.61
C LEU A 88 54.89 44.69 -12.05
N ARG A 89 55.48 45.78 -11.54
CA ARG A 89 56.08 45.98 -10.18
C ARG A 89 55.03 46.31 -9.08
N GLN A 90 55.26 46.28 -7.74
CA GLN A 90 56.47 46.60 -6.95
C GLN A 90 56.68 45.83 -5.60
N ARG A 91 57.80 46.18 -4.93
CA ARG A 91 58.39 45.95 -3.58
C ARG A 91 57.42 45.87 -2.36
N HIS A 92 57.78 45.42 -1.13
CA HIS A 92 59.05 44.97 -0.48
C HIS A 92 58.84 43.82 0.57
N ARG A 93 59.72 43.61 1.59
CA ARG A 93 59.81 42.39 2.45
C ARG A 93 59.97 42.72 3.99
N PRO A 94 60.22 41.79 4.97
CA PRO A 94 59.29 41.59 6.13
C PRO A 94 59.93 41.48 7.55
N ALA A 95 59.12 41.08 8.56
CA ALA A 95 59.50 40.59 9.90
C ALA A 95 58.33 39.77 10.55
N SER A 96 58.41 39.13 11.73
CA SER A 96 59.27 37.99 12.16
C SER A 96 58.85 37.45 13.56
N GLY A 97 58.71 36.12 13.79
CA GLY A 97 58.53 35.55 15.15
C GLY A 97 57.97 34.10 15.24
N MET A 98 58.34 33.37 16.30
CA MET A 98 57.98 31.96 16.69
C MET A 98 58.00 31.86 18.26
N PRO A 99 57.70 30.74 19.00
CA PRO A 99 57.54 29.31 18.63
C PRO A 99 56.35 28.53 19.30
N ASN A 100 56.40 27.18 19.25
CA ASN A 100 55.37 26.20 19.67
C ASN A 100 55.44 25.75 21.16
N CYS A 101 54.37 25.11 21.68
CA CYS A 101 54.43 23.72 22.23
C CYS A 101 53.04 23.04 22.46
N ARG A 102 53.03 21.73 22.81
CA ARG A 102 51.86 20.89 23.20
C ARG A 102 52.17 20.09 24.48
N LEU A 103 51.16 19.71 25.29
CA LEU A 103 50.93 18.35 25.89
C LEU A 103 49.80 18.33 26.96
N ARG A 104 49.38 17.13 27.41
CA ARG A 104 48.49 16.79 28.56
C ARG A 104 49.32 16.08 29.68
N PRO A 105 48.83 15.62 30.86
CA PRO A 105 47.52 15.67 31.52
C PRO A 105 47.58 16.25 32.98
N GLY A 106 46.69 15.88 33.93
CA GLY A 106 46.70 16.33 35.34
C GLY A 106 46.12 15.33 36.37
N ARG A 107 46.12 15.65 37.68
CA ARG A 107 45.55 14.84 38.81
C ARG A 107 45.50 15.54 40.20
N ILE A 108 44.46 15.21 41.00
CA ILE A 108 44.42 14.97 42.48
C ILE A 108 44.50 16.12 43.55
N ASP A 109 43.39 16.21 44.30
CA ASP A 109 43.10 16.38 45.76
C ASP A 109 43.81 17.37 46.71
N SER A 110 43.01 18.02 47.61
CA SER A 110 43.13 17.90 49.09
C SER A 110 42.10 18.73 49.91
N GLY A 111 41.61 18.15 51.03
CA GLY A 111 41.00 18.84 52.21
C GLY A 111 39.54 19.37 52.11
N GLY A 112 38.74 19.44 53.19
CA GLY A 112 38.85 18.81 54.52
C GLY A 112 38.31 19.64 55.72
N PHE A 113 37.18 19.21 56.33
CA PHE A 113 36.64 19.62 57.68
C PHE A 113 36.20 21.11 57.88
N ALA A 114 35.36 21.53 58.85
CA ALA A 114 34.21 20.92 59.57
C ALA A 114 33.38 22.03 60.33
N PRO A 115 32.68 21.87 61.50
CA PRO A 115 31.21 22.05 61.51
C PRO A 115 30.56 22.87 62.69
N THR A 116 29.24 23.10 62.57
CA THR A 116 28.27 23.51 63.64
C THR A 116 26.82 23.30 63.13
N ARG A 117 25.71 23.24 63.90
CA ARG A 117 25.28 22.79 65.26
C ARG A 117 23.75 23.12 65.37
N ASP A 118 22.87 22.51 66.17
CA ASP A 118 22.83 21.31 67.04
C ASP A 118 21.33 20.94 67.33
N ALA A 119 21.06 19.79 67.97
CA ALA A 119 19.78 19.31 68.56
C ALA A 119 18.55 19.03 67.64
N GLY A 120 17.70 18.03 67.94
CA GLY A 120 17.86 16.91 68.87
C GLY A 120 16.57 16.23 69.38
N ARG A 121 16.56 14.87 69.37
CA ARG A 121 15.59 13.95 70.04
C ARG A 121 14.16 13.92 69.43
N GLY A 122 13.34 12.87 69.58
CA GLY A 122 13.51 11.58 70.29
C GLY A 122 12.45 10.53 69.91
N ARG A 123 12.56 9.30 70.45
CA ARG A 123 11.67 8.14 70.16
C ARG A 123 10.42 8.11 71.06
N THR A 124 9.31 7.54 70.56
CA THR A 124 8.43 6.62 71.32
C THR A 124 7.56 5.73 70.41
N ARG A 125 7.01 4.62 70.94
CA ARG A 125 6.01 3.72 70.31
C ARG A 125 4.78 3.60 71.23
N GLY A 126 3.58 3.50 70.65
CA GLY A 126 2.31 3.10 71.30
C GLY A 126 1.14 3.42 70.36
N ARG A 127 0.36 2.46 69.84
CA ARG A 127 -0.65 1.57 70.46
C ARG A 127 -1.95 2.29 70.86
N GLY A 128 -3.05 1.86 70.22
CA GLY A 128 -4.43 2.33 70.36
C GLY A 128 -5.04 2.43 68.94
N ALA A 129 -5.93 1.57 68.44
CA ALA A 129 -7.15 0.90 68.94
C ALA A 129 -8.38 1.47 68.18
N ALA A 130 -9.11 0.58 67.49
CA ALA A 130 -10.48 0.81 67.03
C ALA A 130 -11.46 0.42 68.19
N PRO A 131 -12.79 0.71 68.18
CA PRO A 131 -13.70 0.34 67.06
C PRO A 131 -14.98 1.21 66.84
N ASP A 132 -15.80 0.76 65.88
CA ASP A 132 -17.29 0.74 65.80
C ASP A 132 -18.24 1.96 65.64
N GLU A 133 -19.19 1.74 64.71
CA GLU A 133 -20.63 2.09 64.60
C GLU A 133 -21.21 3.52 64.80
N ALA A 134 -21.47 4.18 63.65
CA ALA A 134 -22.78 4.65 63.14
C ALA A 134 -23.99 4.98 64.07
N LYS A 135 -24.66 6.14 63.82
CA LYS A 135 -26.11 6.27 63.45
C LYS A 135 -26.64 7.74 63.33
N HIS A 136 -27.58 7.95 62.38
CA HIS A 136 -28.71 8.93 62.38
C HIS A 136 -28.41 10.46 62.26
N ARG A 137 -29.31 11.34 61.75
CA ARG A 137 -30.59 11.25 60.98
C ARG A 137 -30.89 12.60 60.25
N PRO A 138 -31.82 12.65 59.25
CA PRO A 138 -32.24 13.88 58.52
C PRO A 138 -33.54 14.50 59.10
N PRO A 139 -34.06 15.60 58.51
CA PRO A 139 -35.20 15.50 57.55
C PRO A 139 -35.09 16.53 56.38
N THR A 140 -36.01 16.76 55.43
CA THR A 140 -37.44 16.40 55.19
C THR A 140 -37.73 16.15 53.70
N SER A 141 -38.80 15.41 53.39
CA SER A 141 -39.55 15.44 52.11
C SER A 141 -40.99 14.94 52.33
N PRO A 142 -41.97 15.29 51.47
CA PRO A 142 -42.98 14.28 51.05
C PRO A 142 -43.53 14.41 49.61
N GLY A 143 -44.09 13.31 49.07
CA GLY A 143 -44.74 13.22 47.74
C GLY A 143 -43.94 12.37 46.74
N LEU A 144 -44.17 11.07 46.45
CA LEU A 144 -45.37 10.20 46.38
C LEU A 144 -46.35 10.58 45.24
N SER A 145 -46.87 9.68 44.39
CA SER A 145 -46.51 8.27 44.08
C SER A 145 -47.34 7.71 42.89
N MET A 146 -46.90 6.60 42.27
CA MET A 146 -47.69 5.83 41.28
C MET A 146 -48.70 4.84 41.90
N PRO A 147 -49.70 4.41 41.12
CA PRO A 147 -50.23 3.03 41.03
C PRO A 147 -49.86 2.39 39.66
N THR A 148 -49.99 1.09 39.30
CA THR A 148 -50.14 -0.25 39.91
C THR A 148 -49.78 -1.27 38.78
N ALA A 149 -49.15 -2.44 38.94
CA ALA A 149 -49.58 -3.68 39.64
C ALA A 149 -50.93 -4.26 39.11
N ARG A 150 -51.14 -5.59 38.89
CA ARG A 150 -50.33 -6.82 39.11
C ARG A 150 -51.05 -8.04 38.48
N LEU A 151 -50.32 -9.17 38.27
CA LEU A 151 -50.81 -10.58 38.24
C LEU A 151 -51.79 -10.98 37.07
N ALA A 152 -51.99 -12.24 36.65
CA ALA A 152 -51.52 -13.56 37.13
C ALA A 152 -51.35 -14.61 35.99
N GLN A 153 -50.83 -15.79 36.36
CA GLN A 153 -50.58 -16.99 35.53
C GLN A 153 -51.85 -17.65 34.95
N ARG A 154 -51.73 -18.37 33.82
CA ARG A 154 -51.91 -19.84 33.79
C ARG A 154 -51.38 -20.52 32.51
N ARG A 155 -51.24 -21.85 32.57
CA ARG A 155 -50.70 -22.75 31.54
C ARG A 155 -51.76 -23.11 30.50
N PHE A 156 -51.36 -23.42 29.26
CA PHE A 156 -51.58 -24.75 28.66
C PHE A 156 -50.57 -24.98 27.51
N SER A 157 -50.49 -26.21 27.02
CA SER A 157 -49.47 -26.69 26.06
C SER A 157 -50.05 -27.75 25.10
N PHE A 158 -49.23 -28.16 24.12
CA PHE A 158 -49.36 -29.31 23.19
C PHE A 158 -50.03 -29.13 21.81
N LEU A 159 -49.24 -29.52 20.78
CA LEU A 159 -49.55 -30.08 19.44
C LEU A 159 -50.67 -29.50 18.55
N GLY A 160 -50.41 -29.32 17.24
CA GLY A 160 -51.47 -28.96 16.28
C GLY A 160 -51.13 -28.61 14.82
N SER A 161 -50.15 -29.27 14.18
CA SER A 161 -50.02 -29.52 12.72
C SER A 161 -50.65 -28.61 11.63
N ILE A 162 -49.79 -28.22 10.66
CA ILE A 162 -50.01 -28.16 9.19
C ILE A 162 -50.73 -26.94 8.56
N ALA A 163 -50.10 -26.43 7.48
CA ALA A 163 -50.58 -25.47 6.47
C ALA A 163 -50.84 -24.02 6.96
N THR A 164 -50.63 -22.97 6.15
CA THR A 164 -50.49 -22.87 4.68
C THR A 164 -49.31 -21.99 4.27
N ALA A 165 -48.65 -22.30 3.15
CA ALA A 165 -47.56 -21.51 2.56
C ALA A 165 -48.06 -20.45 1.56
N LEU A 166 -47.14 -19.67 0.97
CA LEU A 166 -47.36 -18.57 0.01
C LEU A 166 -48.05 -17.29 0.56
N ALA A 167 -47.26 -16.35 1.10
CA ALA A 167 -47.53 -14.89 1.04
C ALA A 167 -46.36 -13.98 1.49
N LEU A 168 -45.09 -14.44 1.55
CA LEU A 168 -43.96 -13.62 2.02
C LEU A 168 -42.69 -13.80 1.15
N ALA A 169 -42.75 -13.26 -0.06
CA ALA A 169 -41.62 -13.21 -1.01
C ALA A 169 -41.66 -11.95 -1.91
N LEU A 170 -42.17 -10.81 -1.37
CA LEU A 170 -42.35 -9.55 -2.11
C LEU A 170 -41.97 -8.30 -1.29
N LEU A 171 -40.93 -8.41 -0.46
CA LEU A 171 -40.28 -7.26 0.19
C LEU A 171 -38.76 -7.28 -0.03
N SER A 172 -38.37 -7.36 -1.31
CA SER A 172 -37.00 -7.19 -1.76
C SER A 172 -36.66 -5.70 -1.93
N GLY A 173 -35.75 -5.20 -1.09
CA GLY A 173 -34.92 -4.04 -1.47
C GLY A 173 -35.51 -2.64 -1.30
N LEU A 174 -36.21 -2.35 -0.20
CA LEU A 174 -36.34 -0.96 0.26
C LEU A 174 -35.01 -0.51 0.93
N ARG A 175 -34.00 -0.22 0.09
CA ARG A 175 -32.83 0.57 0.52
C ARG A 175 -33.27 2.03 0.63
N LEU A 176 -33.25 2.57 1.84
CA LEU A 176 -33.38 4.00 2.08
C LEU A 176 -32.00 4.68 1.97
N ASP A 177 -31.44 4.64 0.76
CA ASP A 177 -30.32 5.47 0.30
C ASP A 177 -30.52 5.70 -1.21
N GLY A 178 -30.76 6.96 -1.60
CA GLY A 178 -31.35 7.34 -2.89
C GLY A 178 -30.37 7.92 -3.92
N THR A 179 -29.30 7.19 -4.22
CA THR A 179 -28.16 7.65 -5.03
C THR A 179 -28.05 6.97 -6.39
N THR A 180 -28.16 5.63 -6.45
CA THR A 180 -28.09 4.88 -7.72
C THR A 180 -29.40 4.98 -8.49
N ALA A 181 -29.41 5.73 -9.61
CA ALA A 181 -30.51 5.65 -10.56
C ALA A 181 -30.43 4.32 -11.35
N ARG A 182 -31.60 3.84 -11.79
CA ARG A 182 -31.74 2.66 -12.66
C ARG A 182 -32.33 3.10 -13.98
N ALA A 183 -31.55 2.94 -15.04
CA ALA A 183 -32.01 3.06 -16.40
C ALA A 183 -32.85 1.83 -16.82
N GLU A 184 -33.63 1.98 -17.89
CA GLU A 184 -34.53 0.93 -18.37
C GLU A 184 -33.77 -0.37 -18.72
N GLY A 185 -34.42 -1.52 -18.53
CA GLY A 185 -33.80 -2.83 -18.78
C GLY A 185 -32.78 -3.30 -17.72
N GLY A 186 -32.63 -2.55 -16.62
CA GLY A 186 -31.75 -2.90 -15.50
C GLY A 186 -30.30 -2.46 -15.70
N TRP A 187 -30.07 -1.38 -16.45
CA TRP A 187 -28.79 -0.69 -16.49
C TRP A 187 -28.68 0.30 -15.33
N GLU A 188 -27.46 0.60 -14.91
CA GLU A 188 -27.11 1.53 -13.84
C GLU A 188 -26.12 2.56 -14.41
N ASP A 189 -26.36 3.84 -14.14
CA ASP A 189 -25.57 4.99 -14.60
C ASP A 189 -24.89 5.76 -13.44
N GLY A 190 -24.91 5.19 -12.23
CA GLY A 190 -24.43 5.82 -11.00
C GLY A 190 -25.25 7.02 -10.51
N GLY A 191 -26.37 7.36 -11.18
CA GLY A 191 -27.24 8.47 -10.82
C GLY A 191 -26.54 9.83 -10.87
N ASN A 192 -26.69 10.61 -9.80
CA ASN A 192 -26.17 11.98 -9.70
C ASN A 192 -25.27 12.12 -8.46
N PRO A 193 -24.02 11.61 -8.49
CA PRO A 193 -23.09 11.70 -7.37
C PRO A 193 -22.66 13.15 -7.10
N PRO A 194 -22.29 13.49 -5.85
CA PRO A 194 -21.84 14.84 -5.51
C PRO A 194 -20.50 15.19 -6.16
N LEU A 195 -20.21 16.49 -6.29
CA LEU A 195 -19.00 16.95 -6.99
C LEU A 195 -17.72 16.66 -6.19
N VAL A 196 -16.77 15.98 -6.83
CA VAL A 196 -15.41 15.75 -6.31
C VAL A 196 -14.59 17.04 -6.35
N GLY A 197 -14.67 17.81 -7.44
CA GLY A 197 -13.99 19.10 -7.59
C GLY A 197 -14.72 20.27 -6.92
N ASP A 198 -14.00 21.36 -6.68
CA ASP A 198 -14.52 22.55 -5.98
C ASP A 198 -14.94 23.66 -6.97
N PRO A 199 -16.16 24.24 -6.90
CA PRO A 199 -16.57 25.35 -7.76
C PRO A 199 -15.70 26.62 -7.74
N ARG A 200 -14.80 26.76 -6.75
CA ARG A 200 -13.83 27.87 -6.65
C ARG A 200 -12.54 27.61 -7.45
N ALA A 201 -12.38 26.44 -8.07
CA ALA A 201 -11.12 26.05 -8.71
C ALA A 201 -10.76 26.89 -9.94
N SER A 202 -9.58 27.54 -9.91
CA SER A 202 -9.02 28.25 -11.06
C SER A 202 -8.07 27.37 -11.87
N ARG A 203 -7.99 27.64 -13.18
CA ARG A 203 -7.04 27.01 -14.14
C ARG A 203 -6.20 28.06 -14.89
N GLU A 204 -6.15 29.29 -14.37
CA GLU A 204 -5.54 30.46 -15.02
C GLU A 204 -4.01 30.43 -15.03
N VAL A 205 -3.38 29.86 -14.00
CA VAL A 205 -1.92 29.75 -13.89
C VAL A 205 -1.41 28.64 -14.83
N LYS A 206 -0.92 29.04 -16.02
CA LYS A 206 -0.48 28.11 -17.08
C LYS A 206 1.03 27.89 -17.17
N ASP A 207 1.82 28.82 -16.64
CA ASP A 207 3.28 28.83 -16.70
C ASP A 207 3.93 28.06 -15.54
N ARG A 208 3.32 28.02 -14.35
CA ARG A 208 3.75 27.16 -13.24
C ARG A 208 3.44 25.67 -13.52
N ALA A 209 4.21 24.78 -12.92
CA ALA A 209 3.97 23.33 -12.95
C ALA A 209 4.07 22.79 -11.52
N LEU A 210 3.13 21.94 -11.10
CA LEU A 210 3.16 21.31 -9.78
C LEU A 210 4.33 20.32 -9.69
N PRO A 211 5.33 20.52 -8.81
CA PRO A 211 6.43 19.59 -8.62
C PRO A 211 5.98 18.43 -7.72
N MET A 212 6.12 17.19 -8.21
CA MET A 212 5.85 15.99 -7.44
C MET A 212 7.16 15.21 -7.23
N VAL A 213 7.49 14.89 -5.98
CA VAL A 213 8.80 14.29 -5.65
C VAL A 213 8.75 12.76 -5.69
N TRP A 214 9.70 12.17 -6.41
CA TRP A 214 9.98 10.74 -6.42
C TRP A 214 11.30 10.44 -5.70
N ARG A 215 11.33 9.39 -4.87
CA ARG A 215 12.58 8.90 -4.24
C ARG A 215 13.51 8.23 -5.24
N ALA A 216 12.97 7.60 -6.27
CA ALA A 216 13.71 7.00 -7.37
C ALA A 216 12.92 7.15 -8.67
N PHE A 217 13.63 7.29 -9.79
CA PHE A 217 12.99 7.21 -11.11
C PHE A 217 12.50 5.77 -11.34
N PRO A 218 11.29 5.55 -11.87
CA PRO A 218 10.82 4.20 -12.18
C PRO A 218 11.68 3.58 -13.30
N PRO A 219 11.94 2.26 -13.27
CA PRO A 219 12.76 1.57 -14.28
C PRO A 219 12.03 1.35 -15.62
N THR A 220 10.73 1.64 -15.66
CA THR A 220 9.85 1.50 -16.81
C THR A 220 8.69 2.50 -16.70
N LEU A 221 8.04 2.82 -17.81
CA LEU A 221 6.77 3.56 -17.83
C LEU A 221 5.55 2.66 -18.11
N ARG A 222 5.74 1.34 -18.31
CA ARG A 222 4.66 0.37 -18.50
C ARG A 222 3.93 0.08 -17.20
N LYS A 223 2.62 -0.19 -17.28
CA LYS A 223 1.80 -0.66 -16.14
C LYS A 223 1.67 -2.19 -16.08
N GLU A 224 2.04 -2.89 -17.16
CA GLU A 224 2.08 -4.35 -17.27
C GLU A 224 3.52 -4.86 -17.47
N GLY A 225 3.76 -6.09 -16.98
CA GLY A 225 5.04 -6.79 -17.10
C GLY A 225 6.12 -6.37 -16.09
N PRO A 226 7.38 -6.79 -16.29
CA PRO A 226 8.43 -6.66 -15.27
C PRO A 226 8.67 -5.23 -14.78
N ASN A 227 8.70 -5.07 -13.46
CA ASN A 227 8.90 -3.82 -12.72
C ASN A 227 7.77 -2.76 -12.83
N SER A 228 6.60 -3.11 -13.36
CA SER A 228 5.47 -2.17 -13.52
C SER A 228 4.73 -1.82 -12.22
N ASN A 229 4.78 -2.70 -11.22
CA ASN A 229 3.99 -2.59 -9.99
C ASN A 229 4.61 -1.61 -8.98
N LEU A 230 4.62 -0.32 -9.35
CA LEU A 230 5.08 0.79 -8.51
C LEU A 230 3.98 1.84 -8.37
N VAL A 231 3.92 2.49 -7.20
CA VAL A 231 2.99 3.60 -6.95
C VAL A 231 3.25 4.75 -7.92
N THR A 232 4.52 5.10 -8.16
CA THR A 232 4.92 6.18 -9.09
C THR A 232 4.45 5.98 -10.53
N ILE A 233 4.46 4.72 -11.02
CA ILE A 233 3.90 4.35 -12.33
C ILE A 233 2.37 4.47 -12.28
N SER A 234 1.75 3.98 -11.20
CA SER A 234 0.30 4.03 -11.00
C SER A 234 -0.24 5.46 -10.96
N THR A 235 0.47 6.40 -10.32
CA THR A 235 0.16 7.84 -10.32
C THR A 235 0.16 8.43 -11.74
N VAL A 236 1.22 8.18 -12.52
CA VAL A 236 1.30 8.65 -13.92
C VAL A 236 0.19 8.05 -14.77
N HIS A 237 -0.08 6.76 -14.60
CA HIS A 237 -1.13 6.08 -15.35
C HIS A 237 -2.54 6.56 -14.96
N ARG A 238 -2.84 6.84 -13.68
CA ARG A 238 -4.13 7.42 -13.24
C ARG A 238 -4.42 8.80 -13.84
N LEU A 239 -3.38 9.56 -14.16
CA LEU A 239 -3.51 10.90 -14.77
C LEU A 239 -3.68 10.84 -16.30
N CYS A 240 -3.28 9.74 -16.94
CA CYS A 240 -3.28 9.58 -18.41
C CYS A 240 -4.34 8.59 -18.93
N TYR A 241 -4.64 7.50 -18.20
CA TYR A 241 -5.52 6.43 -18.65
C TYR A 241 -6.64 6.16 -17.67
N GLU A 242 -7.82 5.92 -18.23
CA GLU A 242 -9.09 5.84 -17.52
C GLU A 242 -9.58 4.38 -17.47
N ALA A 243 -10.43 4.07 -16.49
CA ALA A 243 -11.11 2.79 -16.36
C ALA A 243 -12.57 2.87 -16.90
N LEU A 244 -13.29 1.76 -16.93
CA LEU A 244 -14.72 1.76 -17.34
C LEU A 244 -15.59 2.49 -16.31
N ILE A 245 -15.34 2.21 -15.03
CA ILE A 245 -16.03 2.81 -13.88
C ILE A 245 -15.00 3.24 -12.84
N SER A 246 -15.41 4.15 -11.97
CA SER A 246 -14.67 4.50 -10.76
C SER A 246 -15.48 4.13 -9.51
N ILE A 247 -14.87 4.34 -8.34
CA ILE A 247 -15.58 4.34 -7.06
C ILE A 247 -15.62 5.80 -6.58
N HIS A 248 -16.81 6.30 -6.26
CA HIS A 248 -16.96 7.67 -5.82
C HIS A 248 -16.24 7.89 -4.48
N PRO A 249 -15.28 8.82 -4.38
CA PRO A 249 -14.34 8.87 -3.26
C PRO A 249 -14.93 9.44 -1.96
N GLU A 250 -16.26 9.66 -1.94
CA GLU A 250 -17.01 10.13 -0.78
C GLU A 250 -18.22 9.24 -0.44
N THR A 251 -18.82 8.52 -1.41
CA THR A 251 -19.96 7.60 -1.16
C THR A 251 -19.60 6.11 -1.24
N GLU A 252 -18.42 5.75 -1.77
CA GLU A 252 -17.97 4.35 -2.00
C GLU A 252 -18.84 3.52 -2.96
N GLU A 253 -19.70 4.18 -3.73
CA GLU A 253 -20.50 3.59 -4.80
C GLU A 253 -19.75 3.54 -6.12
N PHE A 254 -20.16 2.64 -7.02
CA PHE A 254 -19.67 2.64 -8.39
C PHE A 254 -20.29 3.80 -9.18
N VAL A 255 -19.47 4.48 -9.98
CA VAL A 255 -19.86 5.64 -10.79
C VAL A 255 -19.26 5.57 -12.19
N PRO A 256 -19.89 6.21 -13.20
CA PRO A 256 -19.39 6.24 -14.57
C PRO A 256 -17.94 6.68 -14.69
N TRP A 257 -17.28 6.22 -15.75
CA TRP A 257 -16.02 6.77 -16.20
C TRP A 257 -15.95 6.64 -17.73
N LEU A 258 -15.12 5.77 -18.32
CA LEU A 258 -15.22 5.50 -19.77
C LEU A 258 -16.54 4.82 -20.18
N ALA A 259 -17.15 4.04 -19.30
CA ALA A 259 -18.51 3.54 -19.48
C ALA A 259 -19.50 4.54 -18.86
N LYS A 260 -20.54 4.90 -19.63
CA LYS A 260 -21.63 5.77 -19.16
C LYS A 260 -22.70 5.02 -18.34
N GLU A 261 -22.77 3.71 -18.52
CA GLU A 261 -23.69 2.81 -17.83
C GLU A 261 -23.14 1.38 -17.83
N TRP A 262 -23.54 0.60 -16.83
CA TRP A 262 -23.22 -0.82 -16.68
C TRP A 262 -24.45 -1.64 -16.30
N LYS A 263 -24.33 -2.96 -16.34
CA LYS A 263 -25.33 -3.91 -15.86
C LYS A 263 -24.67 -5.12 -15.25
N ILE A 264 -25.18 -5.59 -14.11
CA ILE A 264 -24.72 -6.80 -13.41
C ILE A 264 -25.86 -7.82 -13.38
N GLU A 265 -25.62 -9.01 -13.93
CA GLU A 265 -26.56 -10.14 -13.94
C GLU A 265 -25.90 -11.32 -13.23
N THR A 266 -26.51 -11.87 -12.18
CA THR A 266 -25.96 -13.01 -11.42
C THR A 266 -26.68 -14.30 -11.81
N ASN A 267 -25.92 -15.33 -12.20
CA ASN A 267 -26.43 -16.66 -12.52
C ASN A 267 -26.06 -17.62 -11.38
N GLU A 268 -26.95 -17.69 -10.38
CA GLU A 268 -26.76 -18.55 -9.20
C GLU A 268 -26.60 -20.03 -9.57
N GLY A 269 -27.33 -20.51 -10.59
CA GLY A 269 -27.29 -21.91 -11.04
C GLY A 269 -25.99 -22.32 -11.73
N ALA A 270 -25.27 -21.35 -12.32
CA ALA A 270 -23.92 -21.57 -12.87
C ALA A 270 -22.81 -21.17 -11.89
N GLY A 271 -23.13 -20.44 -10.82
CA GLY A 271 -22.13 -19.85 -9.93
C GLY A 271 -21.29 -18.75 -10.60
N THR A 272 -21.88 -17.98 -11.51
CA THR A 272 -21.19 -16.94 -12.32
C THR A 272 -21.93 -15.60 -12.31
N GLN A 273 -21.25 -14.55 -12.77
CA GLN A 273 -21.86 -13.24 -13.03
C GLN A 273 -21.55 -12.79 -14.46
N THR A 274 -22.45 -12.01 -15.03
CA THR A 274 -22.29 -11.30 -16.30
C THR A 274 -22.24 -9.81 -15.99
N PHE A 275 -21.22 -9.12 -16.51
CA PHE A 275 -21.13 -7.67 -16.49
C PHE A 275 -21.25 -7.16 -17.93
N SER A 276 -22.12 -6.19 -18.16
CA SER A 276 -22.18 -5.45 -19.43
C SER A 276 -21.81 -4.00 -19.18
N PHE A 277 -21.04 -3.40 -20.08
CA PHE A 277 -20.63 -1.99 -20.02
C PHE A 277 -20.91 -1.34 -21.37
N ARG A 278 -21.44 -0.11 -21.36
CA ARG A 278 -21.58 0.70 -22.58
C ARG A 278 -20.69 1.93 -22.50
N VAL A 279 -19.70 1.99 -23.39
CA VAL A 279 -18.73 3.09 -23.51
C VAL A 279 -19.46 4.40 -23.82
N ASN A 280 -19.00 5.51 -23.22
CA ASN A 280 -19.52 6.84 -23.49
C ASN A 280 -19.14 7.27 -24.92
N PRO A 281 -20.10 7.58 -25.82
CA PRO A 281 -19.80 7.96 -27.21
C PRO A 281 -18.99 9.27 -27.33
N LYS A 282 -18.88 10.06 -26.26
CA LYS A 282 -17.97 11.22 -26.18
C LYS A 282 -16.49 10.82 -26.02
N ALA A 283 -16.16 9.64 -25.50
CA ALA A 283 -14.83 9.31 -25.03
C ALA A 283 -13.76 9.31 -26.14
N ARG A 284 -12.64 10.00 -25.92
CA ARG A 284 -11.55 10.16 -26.91
C ARG A 284 -10.17 9.93 -26.31
N TRP A 285 -9.37 9.13 -27.03
CA TRP A 285 -7.92 9.07 -26.87
C TRP A 285 -7.25 10.40 -27.22
N SER A 286 -6.07 10.69 -26.68
CA SER A 286 -5.32 11.93 -26.91
C SER A 286 -4.69 12.05 -28.31
N ASP A 287 -5.10 11.20 -29.25
CA ASP A 287 -4.84 11.32 -30.69
C ASP A 287 -6.13 11.67 -31.48
N GLY A 288 -7.25 11.92 -30.78
CA GLY A 288 -8.56 12.23 -31.34
C GLY A 288 -9.41 11.01 -31.72
N SER A 289 -8.88 9.78 -31.64
CA SER A 289 -9.66 8.58 -31.99
C SER A 289 -10.66 8.20 -30.88
N PRO A 290 -11.83 7.62 -31.23
CA PRO A 290 -12.85 7.24 -30.26
C PRO A 290 -12.41 6.05 -29.41
N VAL A 291 -12.85 6.03 -28.15
CA VAL A 291 -12.80 4.83 -27.30
C VAL A 291 -13.96 3.91 -27.68
N THR A 292 -13.69 2.61 -27.79
CA THR A 292 -14.62 1.60 -28.31
C THR A 292 -14.61 0.33 -27.46
N ALA A 293 -15.62 -0.55 -27.64
CA ALA A 293 -15.66 -1.87 -27.04
C ALA A 293 -14.44 -2.75 -27.42
N LYS A 294 -13.81 -2.50 -28.58
CA LYS A 294 -12.56 -3.17 -28.99
C LYS A 294 -11.40 -2.82 -28.06
N ASP A 295 -11.24 -1.54 -27.71
CA ASP A 295 -10.19 -1.11 -26.78
C ASP A 295 -10.33 -1.80 -25.42
N VAL A 296 -11.57 -2.00 -24.95
CA VAL A 296 -11.86 -2.72 -23.69
C VAL A 296 -11.53 -4.20 -23.81
N TYR A 297 -11.97 -4.87 -24.88
CA TYR A 297 -11.63 -6.27 -25.15
C TYR A 297 -10.12 -6.47 -25.22
N TYR A 298 -9.41 -5.65 -25.99
CA TYR A 298 -7.97 -5.79 -26.14
C TYR A 298 -7.20 -5.41 -24.86
N SER A 299 -7.74 -4.51 -24.02
CA SER A 299 -7.19 -4.19 -22.70
C SER A 299 -7.32 -5.34 -21.68
N TRP A 300 -8.30 -6.24 -21.86
CA TRP A 300 -8.33 -7.53 -21.17
C TRP A 300 -7.37 -8.54 -21.83
N TRP A 301 -7.44 -8.71 -23.16
CA TRP A 301 -6.60 -9.64 -23.93
C TRP A 301 -5.11 -9.44 -23.60
N HIS A 302 -4.67 -8.19 -23.60
CA HIS A 302 -3.31 -7.76 -23.27
C HIS A 302 -2.85 -8.25 -21.89
N ARG A 303 -3.73 -8.27 -20.90
CA ARG A 303 -3.45 -8.71 -19.52
C ARG A 303 -3.50 -10.22 -19.34
N VAL A 304 -4.00 -10.96 -20.34
CA VAL A 304 -4.02 -12.43 -20.36
C VAL A 304 -3.04 -13.04 -21.38
N GLN A 305 -2.09 -12.25 -21.90
CA GLN A 305 -0.97 -12.79 -22.69
C GLN A 305 0.23 -13.14 -21.81
N GLU A 306 0.70 -14.38 -21.89
CA GLU A 306 1.89 -14.87 -21.18
C GLU A 306 3.15 -14.06 -21.56
N ASP A 307 3.23 -13.58 -22.80
CA ASP A 307 4.37 -12.85 -23.35
C ASP A 307 4.64 -11.47 -22.69
N ARG A 308 3.68 -10.93 -21.92
CA ARG A 308 3.91 -9.74 -21.08
C ARG A 308 4.77 -10.02 -19.86
N ASN A 309 4.96 -11.29 -19.48
CA ASN A 309 5.66 -11.71 -18.25
C ASN A 309 5.02 -11.12 -16.98
N ASP A 310 3.69 -11.17 -16.88
CA ASP A 310 2.89 -10.60 -15.79
C ASP A 310 1.95 -11.64 -15.15
N PRO A 311 2.46 -12.54 -14.29
CA PRO A 311 1.65 -13.61 -13.69
C PRO A 311 0.55 -13.09 -12.75
N SER A 312 0.67 -11.86 -12.25
CA SER A 312 -0.37 -11.23 -11.41
C SER A 312 -1.59 -10.85 -12.25
N ASN A 313 -1.39 -10.28 -13.44
CA ASN A 313 -2.47 -10.00 -14.38
C ASN A 313 -3.10 -11.30 -14.92
N MET A 314 -2.30 -12.35 -15.21
CA MET A 314 -2.82 -13.68 -15.58
C MET A 314 -3.76 -14.26 -14.50
N MET A 315 -3.31 -14.26 -13.23
CA MET A 315 -4.08 -14.74 -12.07
C MET A 315 -5.40 -13.98 -11.87
N VAL A 316 -5.41 -12.65 -12.07
CA VAL A 316 -6.62 -11.84 -11.90
C VAL A 316 -7.56 -11.96 -13.11
N PHE A 317 -7.06 -11.78 -14.33
CA PHE A 317 -7.87 -11.61 -15.54
C PHE A 317 -8.03 -12.89 -16.39
N GLY A 318 -7.07 -13.82 -16.34
CA GLY A 318 -7.13 -15.09 -17.08
C GLY A 318 -7.94 -16.16 -16.33
N GLU A 319 -7.76 -16.28 -15.02
CA GLU A 319 -8.45 -17.29 -14.21
C GLU A 319 -9.88 -16.89 -13.80
N SER A 320 -10.20 -15.59 -13.76
CA SER A 320 -11.49 -15.12 -13.21
C SER A 320 -12.59 -14.81 -14.23
N TYR A 321 -12.28 -14.67 -15.52
CA TYR A 321 -13.25 -14.31 -16.57
C TYR A 321 -13.21 -15.25 -17.77
N GLU A 322 -14.36 -15.43 -18.41
CA GLU A 322 -14.46 -15.91 -19.80
C GLU A 322 -13.95 -14.83 -20.76
N GLU A 323 -13.78 -15.19 -22.04
CA GLU A 323 -13.44 -14.22 -23.08
C GLU A 323 -14.56 -13.17 -23.24
N PRO A 324 -14.27 -11.86 -23.14
CA PRO A 324 -15.28 -10.83 -23.29
C PRO A 324 -15.86 -10.79 -24.70
N VAL A 325 -17.18 -10.66 -24.80
CA VAL A 325 -17.92 -10.59 -26.07
C VAL A 325 -18.23 -9.13 -26.39
N ILE A 326 -17.73 -8.65 -27.53
CA ILE A 326 -18.15 -7.37 -28.12
C ILE A 326 -19.56 -7.57 -28.68
N VAL A 327 -20.51 -6.71 -28.25
CA VAL A 327 -21.91 -6.76 -28.68
C VAL A 327 -22.17 -5.76 -29.81
N ASP A 328 -21.60 -4.56 -29.68
CA ASP A 328 -21.56 -3.50 -30.69
C ASP A 328 -20.29 -2.63 -30.47
N ASP A 329 -20.07 -1.58 -31.27
CA ASP A 329 -18.86 -0.75 -31.18
C ASP A 329 -18.68 -0.04 -29.81
N LEU A 330 -19.71 0.07 -28.97
CA LEU A 330 -19.67 0.68 -27.63
C LEU A 330 -20.05 -0.29 -26.50
N THR A 331 -20.79 -1.37 -26.77
CA THR A 331 -21.23 -2.32 -25.74
C THR A 331 -20.34 -3.57 -25.70
N ILE A 332 -19.80 -3.87 -24.51
CA ILE A 332 -19.04 -5.10 -24.23
C ILE A 332 -19.69 -5.88 -23.08
N LYS A 333 -19.67 -7.21 -23.17
CA LYS A 333 -20.14 -8.16 -22.17
C LYS A 333 -18.98 -9.04 -21.69
N VAL A 334 -18.88 -9.31 -20.39
CA VAL A 334 -17.91 -10.27 -19.82
C VAL A 334 -18.60 -11.18 -18.81
N THR A 335 -18.33 -12.48 -18.86
CA THR A 335 -18.78 -13.44 -17.85
C THR A 335 -17.63 -13.75 -16.88
N THR A 336 -17.91 -13.94 -15.59
CA THR A 336 -16.95 -14.48 -14.62
C THR A 336 -16.95 -16.00 -14.62
N LYS A 337 -15.79 -16.61 -14.39
CA LYS A 337 -15.63 -18.06 -14.17
C LYS A 337 -16.05 -18.53 -12.76
N LYS A 338 -16.39 -17.59 -11.87
CA LYS A 338 -16.75 -17.81 -10.46
C LYS A 338 -17.55 -16.63 -9.90
N LEU A 339 -18.41 -16.89 -8.92
CA LEU A 339 -19.13 -15.86 -8.16
C LEU A 339 -18.17 -15.23 -7.14
N ASN A 340 -17.67 -14.03 -7.47
CA ASN A 340 -16.94 -13.19 -6.55
C ASN A 340 -17.25 -11.72 -6.87
N TRP A 341 -17.90 -11.00 -5.94
CA TRP A 341 -18.40 -9.65 -6.18
C TRP A 341 -17.29 -8.63 -6.52
N ARG A 342 -16.04 -8.89 -6.10
CA ARG A 342 -14.89 -8.00 -6.38
C ARG A 342 -14.46 -8.03 -7.85
N LEU A 343 -14.88 -9.05 -8.62
CA LEU A 343 -14.58 -9.16 -10.05
C LEU A 343 -15.23 -8.03 -10.87
N PHE A 344 -16.40 -7.54 -10.48
CA PHE A 344 -16.99 -6.36 -11.13
C PHE A 344 -16.07 -5.13 -11.00
N HIS A 345 -15.55 -4.90 -9.79
CA HIS A 345 -14.59 -3.82 -9.53
C HIS A 345 -13.25 -4.05 -10.25
N TYR A 346 -12.73 -5.28 -10.30
CA TYR A 346 -11.45 -5.56 -10.94
C TYR A 346 -11.49 -5.43 -12.47
N PHE A 347 -12.58 -5.86 -13.13
CA PHE A 347 -12.76 -5.65 -14.57
C PHE A 347 -13.13 -4.20 -14.89
N GLY A 348 -14.10 -3.63 -14.16
CA GLY A 348 -14.54 -2.25 -14.36
C GLY A 348 -13.47 -1.21 -14.06
N GLY A 349 -12.59 -1.48 -13.10
CA GLY A 349 -11.48 -0.63 -12.67
C GLY A 349 -10.14 -0.86 -13.40
N MET A 350 -10.08 -1.75 -14.41
CA MET A 350 -8.85 -1.92 -15.19
C MET A 350 -8.63 -0.71 -16.11
N GLN A 351 -7.37 -0.30 -16.30
CA GLN A 351 -7.06 0.84 -17.17
C GLN A 351 -7.15 0.42 -18.63
N ILE A 352 -7.92 1.18 -19.42
CA ILE A 352 -8.15 0.90 -20.83
C ILE A 352 -7.08 1.60 -21.66
N TYR A 353 -6.60 0.93 -22.71
CA TYR A 353 -5.63 1.44 -23.67
C TYR A 353 -6.15 1.26 -25.11
N PRO A 354 -5.73 2.12 -26.05
CA PRO A 354 -6.11 2.00 -27.46
C PRO A 354 -5.55 0.72 -28.11
N GLU A 355 -6.44 -0.07 -28.72
CA GLU A 355 -6.20 -1.40 -29.30
C GLU A 355 -4.90 -1.49 -30.13
N LYS A 356 -4.79 -0.60 -31.12
CA LYS A 356 -3.67 -0.48 -32.08
C LYS A 356 -2.27 -0.26 -31.48
N TYR A 357 -2.17 -0.02 -30.16
CA TYR A 357 -0.89 0.12 -29.44
C TYR A 357 -0.55 -1.09 -28.56
N ILE A 358 -1.55 -1.89 -28.14
CA ILE A 358 -1.38 -3.04 -27.23
C ILE A 358 -1.46 -4.39 -27.93
N HIS A 359 -2.17 -4.46 -29.07
CA HIS A 359 -2.36 -5.62 -29.92
C HIS A 359 -1.12 -5.89 -30.81
N ILE A 360 0.03 -6.00 -30.14
CA ILE A 360 1.36 -6.24 -30.70
C ILE A 360 2.07 -7.34 -29.89
N PRO A 361 3.16 -7.97 -30.40
CA PRO A 361 3.93 -8.96 -29.65
C PRO A 361 4.45 -8.42 -28.31
N GLY A 362 4.51 -9.28 -27.30
CA GLY A 362 4.93 -8.92 -25.94
C GLY A 362 6.33 -8.30 -25.90
N GLU A 363 7.28 -8.84 -26.66
CA GLU A 363 8.62 -8.24 -26.76
C GLU A 363 8.58 -6.80 -27.31
N GLU A 364 7.77 -6.52 -28.34
CA GLU A 364 7.64 -5.18 -28.91
C GLU A 364 7.02 -4.21 -27.87
N TYR A 365 5.92 -4.61 -27.22
CA TYR A 365 5.28 -3.84 -26.14
C TYR A 365 6.27 -3.58 -24.99
N LEU A 366 7.02 -4.60 -24.57
CA LEU A 366 7.99 -4.51 -23.48
C LEU A 366 9.15 -3.56 -23.85
N GLN A 367 9.70 -3.63 -25.06
CA GLN A 367 10.79 -2.76 -25.49
C GLN A 367 10.31 -1.30 -25.68
N ARG A 368 9.23 -1.09 -26.43
CA ARG A 368 8.71 0.22 -26.85
C ARG A 368 8.23 1.06 -25.66
N TYR A 369 7.23 0.58 -24.93
CA TYR A 369 6.60 1.34 -23.85
C TYR A 369 7.39 1.35 -22.54
N ASN A 370 8.62 0.79 -22.52
CA ASN A 370 9.48 0.97 -21.35
C ASN A 370 9.79 2.46 -21.10
N TRP A 371 9.75 3.31 -22.13
CA TRP A 371 10.01 4.74 -22.03
C TRP A 371 9.03 5.61 -22.83
N GLU A 372 7.90 5.06 -23.24
CA GLU A 372 6.84 5.76 -23.99
C GLU A 372 5.50 5.56 -23.28
N LEU A 373 4.61 6.55 -23.36
CA LEU A 373 3.20 6.39 -23.04
C LEU A 373 2.40 6.32 -24.34
N MET A 374 1.38 5.47 -24.36
CA MET A 374 0.38 5.41 -25.43
C MET A 374 -0.53 6.65 -25.33
N PRO A 375 -1.31 6.99 -26.38
CA PRO A 375 -2.38 7.96 -26.26
C PRO A 375 -3.34 7.57 -25.13
N GLY A 376 -3.49 8.46 -24.16
CA GLY A 376 -4.35 8.27 -23.01
C GLY A 376 -5.71 8.93 -23.23
N SER A 377 -6.76 8.44 -22.58
CA SER A 377 -8.08 9.10 -22.63
C SER A 377 -8.27 10.15 -21.52
N GLY A 378 -7.43 10.12 -20.49
CA GLY A 378 -7.49 10.95 -19.29
C GLY A 378 -7.05 12.41 -19.44
N PRO A 379 -7.08 13.18 -18.32
CA PRO A 379 -6.89 14.63 -18.30
C PRO A 379 -5.47 15.13 -18.64
N TYR A 380 -4.47 14.25 -18.61
CA TYR A 380 -3.08 14.60 -18.93
C TYR A 380 -2.47 13.71 -20.01
N SER A 381 -1.48 14.23 -20.72
CA SER A 381 -0.60 13.48 -21.62
C SER A 381 0.87 13.81 -21.39
N MET A 382 1.77 12.95 -21.88
CA MET A 382 3.21 13.19 -21.89
C MET A 382 3.69 13.42 -23.31
N LYS A 383 4.33 14.56 -23.57
CA LYS A 383 5.07 14.79 -24.82
C LYS A 383 6.46 14.11 -24.74
N PRO A 384 6.99 13.49 -25.80
CA PRO A 384 8.27 12.76 -25.74
C PRO A 384 9.44 13.59 -25.17
N GLU A 385 9.51 14.87 -25.52
CA GLU A 385 10.53 15.83 -25.06
C GLU A 385 10.45 16.17 -23.56
N HIS A 386 9.35 15.83 -22.89
CA HIS A 386 9.17 16.03 -21.45
C HIS A 386 9.76 14.90 -20.59
N LEU A 387 10.28 13.82 -21.20
CA LEU A 387 10.90 12.71 -20.50
C LEU A 387 12.42 12.87 -20.39
N LYS A 388 12.92 13.18 -19.19
CA LYS A 388 14.36 13.14 -18.87
C LYS A 388 14.65 11.89 -18.04
N LYS A 389 14.95 10.78 -18.72
CA LYS A 389 15.17 9.46 -18.12
C LYS A 389 16.13 9.53 -16.92
N GLY A 390 15.70 9.01 -15.78
CA GLY A 390 16.46 9.04 -14.52
C GLY A 390 16.36 10.34 -13.71
N GLN A 391 15.75 11.41 -14.25
CA GLN A 391 15.75 12.76 -13.64
C GLN A 391 14.33 13.32 -13.41
N SER A 392 13.50 13.37 -14.46
CA SER A 392 12.17 14.00 -14.41
C SER A 392 11.23 13.56 -15.54
N LEU A 393 9.92 13.64 -15.29
CA LEU A 393 8.85 13.43 -16.27
C LEU A 393 7.83 14.58 -16.14
N THR A 394 7.42 15.21 -17.24
CA THR A 394 6.41 16.29 -17.18
C THR A 394 5.14 15.93 -17.96
N LEU A 395 4.04 15.77 -17.23
CA LEU A 395 2.70 15.69 -17.79
C LEU A 395 2.15 17.08 -18.09
N THR A 396 1.38 17.20 -19.16
CA THR A 396 0.69 18.43 -19.58
C THR A 396 -0.80 18.15 -19.60
N ARG A 397 -1.61 19.06 -19.09
CA ARG A 397 -3.06 18.96 -19.14
C ARG A 397 -3.53 19.00 -20.61
N ARG A 398 -4.59 18.25 -20.91
CA ARG A 398 -5.25 18.25 -22.21
C ARG A 398 -6.33 19.33 -22.27
N ASP A 399 -6.27 20.18 -23.28
CA ASP A 399 -7.37 21.08 -23.67
C ASP A 399 -8.46 20.32 -24.47
N ASP A 400 -8.19 19.07 -24.88
CA ASP A 400 -9.09 18.18 -25.62
C ASP A 400 -9.70 17.05 -24.76
N TRP A 401 -9.62 17.14 -23.43
CA TRP A 401 -10.08 16.06 -22.56
C TRP A 401 -11.60 15.91 -22.60
N TRP A 402 -12.05 14.77 -23.12
CA TRP A 402 -13.45 14.48 -23.42
C TRP A 402 -14.40 14.60 -22.21
N ALA A 403 -13.89 14.41 -20.99
CA ALA A 403 -14.67 14.38 -19.75
C ALA A 403 -14.62 15.68 -18.94
N GLU A 404 -14.06 16.79 -19.45
CA GLU A 404 -13.85 18.01 -18.66
C GLU A 404 -15.13 18.58 -18.00
N ASP A 405 -16.28 18.43 -18.65
CA ASP A 405 -17.61 18.83 -18.15
C ASP A 405 -18.44 17.70 -17.51
N GLU A 406 -17.97 16.45 -17.50
CA GLU A 406 -18.69 15.34 -16.89
C GLU A 406 -18.71 15.50 -15.34
N PRO A 407 -19.81 15.17 -14.63
CA PRO A 407 -20.01 15.60 -13.24
C PRO A 407 -18.89 15.25 -12.25
N LEU A 408 -18.30 14.07 -12.39
CA LEU A 408 -17.21 13.56 -11.53
C LEU A 408 -15.86 14.25 -11.78
N SER A 409 -15.67 14.74 -13.00
CA SER A 409 -14.45 15.37 -13.50
C SER A 409 -14.46 16.89 -13.33
N LYS A 410 -15.66 17.48 -13.22
CA LYS A 410 -15.86 18.92 -13.14
C LYS A 410 -15.08 19.54 -11.99
N ASN A 411 -14.34 20.60 -12.30
CA ASN A 411 -13.47 21.34 -11.36
C ASN A 411 -12.34 20.51 -10.70
N THR A 412 -11.98 19.36 -11.27
CA THR A 412 -10.79 18.57 -10.86
C THR A 412 -9.63 18.77 -11.84
N PHE A 413 -8.44 18.27 -11.50
CA PHE A 413 -7.24 18.26 -12.36
C PHE A 413 -6.88 19.65 -12.93
N ASN A 414 -6.69 20.60 -12.02
CA ASN A 414 -6.64 22.03 -12.35
C ASN A 414 -5.24 22.56 -12.70
N PHE A 415 -4.18 21.79 -12.45
CA PHE A 415 -2.81 22.16 -12.81
C PHE A 415 -2.55 21.95 -14.30
N GLN A 416 -2.08 22.99 -15.00
CA GLN A 416 -1.78 22.87 -16.43
C GLN A 416 -0.59 21.96 -16.73
N ARG A 417 0.33 21.79 -15.76
CA ARG A 417 1.48 20.87 -15.85
C ARG A 417 1.77 20.23 -14.50
N ILE A 418 2.10 18.94 -14.52
CA ILE A 418 2.58 18.17 -13.37
C ILE A 418 3.99 17.67 -13.69
N LYS A 419 4.97 17.97 -12.84
CA LYS A 419 6.39 17.70 -13.06
C LYS A 419 6.94 16.78 -11.98
N PHE A 420 7.06 15.50 -12.30
CA PHE A 420 7.73 14.52 -11.45
C PHE A 420 9.25 14.74 -11.48
N ILE A 421 9.88 14.82 -10.31
CA ILE A 421 11.32 15.07 -10.14
C ILE A 421 11.92 14.12 -9.11
N VAL A 422 13.16 13.66 -9.32
CA VAL A 422 13.82 12.73 -8.41
C VAL A 422 14.59 13.46 -7.31
N ILE A 423 14.16 13.32 -6.06
CA ILE A 423 14.91 13.75 -4.87
C ILE A 423 14.99 12.56 -3.90
N ARG A 424 16.17 11.93 -3.87
CA ARG A 424 16.43 10.72 -3.07
C ARG A 424 16.40 10.99 -1.57
N ASP A 425 17.00 12.11 -1.17
CA ASP A 425 17.18 12.49 0.23
C ASP A 425 16.01 13.33 0.75
N GLN A 426 15.63 13.14 2.02
CA GLN A 426 14.49 13.82 2.64
C GLN A 426 14.83 15.23 3.16
N GLU A 427 16.12 15.52 3.37
CA GLU A 427 16.60 16.80 3.88
C GLU A 427 16.79 17.78 2.73
N LEU A 428 17.43 17.35 1.64
CA LEU A 428 17.52 18.12 0.40
C LEU A 428 16.15 18.49 -0.16
N GLU A 429 15.17 17.60 -0.05
CA GLU A 429 13.76 17.89 -0.39
C GLU A 429 13.17 18.98 0.51
N TYR A 430 13.43 18.90 1.82
CA TYR A 430 12.91 19.87 2.79
C TYR A 430 13.52 21.27 2.63
N GLU A 431 14.83 21.35 2.41
CA GLU A 431 15.51 22.62 2.12
C GLU A 431 15.07 23.20 0.76
N LYS A 432 14.83 22.36 -0.26
CA LYS A 432 14.24 22.83 -1.54
C LYS A 432 12.81 23.33 -1.40
N PHE A 433 12.01 22.74 -0.51
CA PHE A 433 10.69 23.24 -0.15
C PHE A 433 10.77 24.61 0.54
N LYS A 434 11.65 24.78 1.54
CA LYS A 434 11.90 26.07 2.20
C LYS A 434 12.49 27.14 1.27
N ALA A 435 13.24 26.74 0.24
CA ALA A 435 13.73 27.63 -0.81
C ALA A 435 12.66 28.00 -1.88
N GLY A 436 11.45 27.46 -1.80
CA GLY A 436 10.38 27.72 -2.76
C GLY A 436 10.51 26.99 -4.10
N GLU A 437 11.45 26.04 -4.23
CA GLU A 437 11.55 25.16 -5.41
C GLU A 437 10.46 24.08 -5.45
N LEU A 438 9.87 23.76 -4.29
CA LEU A 438 8.71 22.87 -4.14
C LEU A 438 7.55 23.64 -3.52
N ASP A 439 6.32 23.42 -4.02
CA ASP A 439 5.14 24.11 -3.51
C ASP A 439 4.57 23.49 -2.22
N TYR A 440 4.83 22.19 -2.00
CA TYR A 440 4.37 21.43 -0.82
C TYR A 440 5.41 20.38 -0.37
N TYR A 441 5.28 19.90 0.87
CA TYR A 441 6.15 18.88 1.47
C TYR A 441 5.35 17.97 2.44
N ARG A 442 5.56 16.65 2.35
CA ARG A 442 4.89 15.65 3.21
C ARG A 442 5.78 15.25 4.39
N VAL A 443 5.36 15.59 5.61
CA VAL A 443 6.16 15.36 6.82
C VAL A 443 5.97 13.93 7.34
N THR A 444 6.81 12.99 6.91
CA THR A 444 6.68 11.57 7.32
C THR A 444 7.15 11.28 8.74
N ARG A 445 8.06 12.10 9.31
CA ARG A 445 8.65 11.88 10.64
C ARG A 445 7.94 12.71 11.72
N ALA A 446 7.50 12.05 12.80
CA ALA A 446 6.89 12.73 13.95
C ALA A 446 7.81 13.76 14.61
N GLN A 447 9.10 13.44 14.77
CA GLN A 447 10.09 14.37 15.32
C GLN A 447 10.12 15.71 14.58
N ARG A 448 10.23 15.68 13.24
CA ARG A 448 10.19 16.91 12.42
C ARG A 448 8.93 17.71 12.70
N TRP A 449 7.78 17.06 12.68
CA TRP A 449 6.48 17.70 12.87
C TRP A 449 6.31 18.42 14.22
N VAL A 450 6.85 17.85 15.29
CA VAL A 450 6.71 18.32 16.68
C VAL A 450 7.86 19.23 17.10
N GLU A 451 9.10 18.90 16.74
CA GLU A 451 10.30 19.61 17.20
C GLU A 451 10.86 20.61 16.18
N ASP A 452 10.91 20.28 14.88
CA ASP A 452 11.54 21.15 13.87
C ASP A 452 10.55 22.23 13.40
N ILE A 453 9.42 21.81 12.83
CA ILE A 453 8.49 22.69 12.10
C ILE A 453 7.99 23.89 12.94
N PRO A 454 7.69 23.77 14.26
CA PRO A 454 7.27 24.94 15.05
C PRO A 454 8.35 26.01 15.26
N LYS A 455 9.62 25.74 14.92
CA LYS A 455 10.75 26.68 15.06
C LYS A 455 11.13 27.37 13.75
N GLU A 456 10.45 27.05 12.64
CA GLU A 456 10.78 27.54 11.30
C GLU A 456 10.08 28.88 11.02
N PRO A 457 10.80 30.00 10.79
CA PRO A 457 10.18 31.33 10.65
C PRO A 457 9.18 31.45 9.50
N LEU A 458 9.31 30.62 8.46
CA LEU A 458 8.37 30.53 7.33
C LEU A 458 6.98 30.03 7.75
N ILE A 459 6.92 29.21 8.81
CA ILE A 459 5.69 28.72 9.44
C ILE A 459 5.12 29.81 10.35
N GLU A 460 5.95 30.40 11.21
CA GLU A 460 5.56 31.50 12.11
C GLU A 460 4.94 32.68 11.34
N LYS A 461 5.51 33.04 10.19
CA LYS A 461 4.99 34.10 9.31
C LYS A 461 3.76 33.70 8.48
N GLY A 462 3.29 32.45 8.55
CA GLY A 462 2.13 31.96 7.81
C GLY A 462 2.35 31.82 6.29
N TRP A 463 3.55 32.14 5.79
CA TRP A 463 3.93 31.97 4.38
C TRP A 463 3.88 30.50 3.95
N ILE A 464 4.19 29.61 4.88
CA ILE A 464 3.97 28.17 4.78
C ILE A 464 2.91 27.75 5.81
N GLN A 465 1.82 27.16 5.33
CA GLN A 465 0.75 26.61 6.14
C GLN A 465 1.09 25.18 6.58
N LYS A 466 0.63 24.80 7.78
CA LYS A 466 0.90 23.50 8.43
C LYS A 466 -0.43 22.78 8.68
N ARG A 467 -0.65 21.59 8.07
CA ARG A 467 -1.88 20.80 8.23
C ARG A 467 -1.63 19.33 8.54
N LYS A 468 -2.42 18.78 9.47
CA LYS A 468 -2.53 17.36 9.84
C LYS A 468 -3.97 16.95 9.52
N ILE A 469 -4.15 16.46 8.30
CA ILE A 469 -5.45 16.17 7.69
C ILE A 469 -5.80 14.73 8.02
N TYR A 470 -6.90 14.54 8.75
CA TYR A 470 -7.53 13.25 9.00
C TYR A 470 -8.53 12.97 7.88
N ASN A 471 -8.59 11.72 7.43
CA ASN A 471 -9.67 11.20 6.59
C ASN A 471 -9.83 9.69 6.85
N GLN A 472 -10.77 9.06 6.16
CA GLN A 472 -11.08 7.65 6.29
C GLN A 472 -10.33 6.82 5.22
N ALA A 473 -9.06 7.13 4.95
CA ALA A 473 -8.25 6.34 4.02
C ALA A 473 -8.16 4.86 4.46
N PRO A 474 -8.00 3.90 3.54
CA PRO A 474 -7.76 2.51 3.93
C PRO A 474 -6.36 2.36 4.54
N HIS A 475 -6.30 2.21 5.88
CA HIS A 475 -5.05 2.01 6.60
C HIS A 475 -4.69 0.51 6.69
N GLY A 476 -3.47 0.17 6.27
CA GLY A 476 -2.91 -1.17 6.42
C GLY A 476 -2.15 -1.35 7.73
N PHE A 477 -1.81 -2.60 8.06
CA PHE A 477 -1.14 -2.95 9.31
C PHE A 477 0.40 -3.09 9.15
N SER A 478 1.11 -2.95 10.27
CA SER A 478 2.55 -3.22 10.38
C SER A 478 2.84 -3.98 11.67
N GLY A 479 3.97 -4.69 11.72
CA GLY A 479 4.37 -5.46 12.90
C GLY A 479 5.50 -6.46 12.64
N PHE A 480 5.94 -7.13 13.70
CA PHE A 480 6.84 -8.26 13.59
C PHE A 480 6.08 -9.50 13.14
N CYS A 481 6.28 -9.90 11.89
CA CYS A 481 5.82 -11.15 11.29
C CYS A 481 6.53 -12.34 11.95
N LEU A 482 5.77 -13.24 12.58
CA LEU A 482 6.30 -14.43 13.27
C LEU A 482 6.13 -15.67 12.38
N ASN A 483 7.21 -16.44 12.16
CA ASN A 483 7.16 -17.63 11.30
C ASN A 483 6.62 -18.85 12.07
N MET A 484 5.30 -19.03 12.06
CA MET A 484 4.54 -20.08 12.76
C MET A 484 4.89 -21.52 12.32
N ARG A 485 5.73 -21.69 11.29
CA ARG A 485 6.12 -23.00 10.74
C ARG A 485 7.30 -23.66 11.47
N LYS A 486 7.93 -22.97 12.44
CA LYS A 486 9.18 -23.38 13.08
C LYS A 486 9.28 -22.90 14.54
N PRO A 487 10.00 -23.63 15.41
CA PRO A 487 10.36 -23.13 16.72
C PRO A 487 11.12 -21.79 16.68
N PRO A 488 10.89 -20.89 17.64
CA PRO A 488 9.98 -21.03 18.79
C PRO A 488 8.57 -20.45 18.54
N PHE A 489 8.24 -20.03 17.32
CA PHE A 489 7.01 -19.29 17.02
C PHE A 489 5.84 -20.17 16.53
N ASP A 490 6.04 -21.48 16.43
CA ASP A 490 4.95 -22.46 16.33
C ASP A 490 4.09 -22.49 17.59
N ASP A 491 4.68 -22.34 18.78
CA ASP A 491 3.94 -22.15 20.04
C ASP A 491 3.26 -20.77 20.13
N ARG A 492 1.94 -20.77 20.28
CA ARG A 492 1.12 -19.55 20.43
C ARG A 492 1.48 -18.74 21.67
N ARG A 493 1.90 -19.38 22.76
CA ARG A 493 2.27 -18.70 24.03
C ARG A 493 3.53 -17.87 23.86
N VAL A 494 4.50 -18.38 23.10
CA VAL A 494 5.71 -17.62 22.74
C VAL A 494 5.36 -16.44 21.84
N ARG A 495 4.44 -16.60 20.87
CA ARG A 495 3.93 -15.47 20.05
C ARG A 495 3.23 -14.41 20.91
N GLN A 496 2.48 -14.83 21.93
CA GLN A 496 1.81 -13.95 22.88
C GLN A 496 2.80 -13.20 23.76
N ALA A 497 3.75 -13.89 24.39
CA ALA A 497 4.81 -13.28 25.20
C ALA A 497 5.64 -12.28 24.36
N PHE A 498 6.04 -12.67 23.15
CA PHE A 498 6.73 -11.78 22.22
C PHE A 498 5.89 -10.54 21.87
N SER A 499 4.56 -10.66 21.77
CA SER A 499 3.67 -9.51 21.55
C SER A 499 3.57 -8.59 22.77
N HIS A 500 3.62 -9.13 23.99
CA HIS A 500 3.58 -8.36 25.24
C HIS A 500 4.92 -7.71 25.62
N LEU A 501 6.05 -8.23 25.12
CA LEU A 501 7.38 -7.62 25.29
C LEU A 501 7.65 -6.49 24.27
N PHE A 502 6.83 -6.35 23.23
CA PHE A 502 6.96 -5.25 22.27
C PHE A 502 6.45 -3.94 22.89
N ASN A 503 7.35 -3.18 23.52
CA ASN A 503 7.04 -1.95 24.26
C ASN A 503 6.65 -0.76 23.35
N ARG A 504 5.45 -0.82 22.77
CA ARG A 504 4.94 0.21 21.85
C ARG A 504 4.78 1.56 22.55
N GLU A 505 4.44 1.53 23.83
CA GLU A 505 4.23 2.66 24.71
C GLU A 505 5.52 3.48 24.89
N ARG A 506 6.65 2.81 25.18
CA ARG A 506 7.99 3.42 25.21
C ARG A 506 8.37 4.03 23.85
N LEU A 507 8.03 3.37 22.75
CA LEU A 507 8.28 3.92 21.41
C LEU A 507 7.41 5.16 21.10
N MET A 508 6.13 5.14 21.50
CA MET A 508 5.22 6.29 21.36
C MET A 508 5.74 7.51 22.09
N GLU A 509 6.08 7.35 23.37
CA GLU A 509 6.54 8.45 24.20
C GLU A 509 7.90 8.98 23.75
N LYS A 510 8.90 8.08 23.56
CA LYS A 510 10.31 8.49 23.40
C LYS A 510 10.75 8.75 21.96
N LEU A 511 10.14 8.11 20.95
CA LEU A 511 10.60 8.20 19.54
C LEU A 511 9.55 8.78 18.57
N PHE A 512 8.28 8.83 18.98
CA PHE A 512 7.16 9.24 18.13
C PHE A 512 6.30 10.38 18.70
N PHE A 513 6.62 10.92 19.87
CA PHE A 513 5.95 12.11 20.45
C PHE A 513 4.43 11.93 20.63
N ASN A 514 3.98 10.69 20.88
CA ASN A 514 2.58 10.28 20.99
C ASN A 514 1.71 10.59 19.74
N GLU A 515 2.33 10.79 18.58
CA GLU A 515 1.64 11.16 17.33
C GLU A 515 1.27 9.97 16.41
N TYR A 516 1.28 8.73 16.91
CA TYR A 516 0.79 7.56 16.18
C TYR A 516 -0.14 6.72 17.06
N GLU A 517 -0.95 5.90 16.42
CA GLU A 517 -1.95 5.05 17.08
C GLU A 517 -1.48 3.60 17.11
N PHE A 518 -1.82 2.88 18.19
CA PHE A 518 -1.57 1.44 18.30
C PHE A 518 -2.43 0.67 17.30
N ILE A 519 -1.83 -0.27 16.55
CA ILE A 519 -2.59 -1.20 15.72
C ILE A 519 -3.12 -2.32 16.62
N ASP A 520 -4.44 -2.40 16.76
CA ASP A 520 -5.14 -3.49 17.47
C ASP A 520 -6.07 -4.29 16.52
N SER A 521 -5.80 -4.26 15.21
CA SER A 521 -6.55 -4.97 14.16
C SER A 521 -5.70 -5.11 12.89
N TYR A 522 -5.94 -6.13 12.07
CA TYR A 522 -5.35 -6.26 10.74
C TYR A 522 -6.03 -5.37 9.68
N PHE A 523 -7.14 -4.71 10.04
CA PHE A 523 -7.86 -3.75 9.19
C PHE A 523 -8.12 -2.42 9.94
N PRO A 524 -7.05 -1.69 10.35
CA PRO A 524 -7.17 -0.48 11.16
C PRO A 524 -7.78 0.73 10.40
N GLY A 525 -8.13 1.78 11.14
CA GLY A 525 -8.60 3.06 10.58
C GLY A 525 -10.00 3.07 9.96
N ARG A 526 -10.74 1.95 9.96
CA ARG A 526 -12.11 1.83 9.45
C ARG A 526 -12.93 0.81 10.25
N ASP A 527 -14.25 0.86 10.10
CA ASP A 527 -15.23 -0.09 10.68
C ASP A 527 -15.20 -1.51 10.05
N TRP A 528 -14.21 -1.78 9.19
CA TRP A 528 -13.88 -3.11 8.69
C TRP A 528 -13.24 -4.00 9.77
N GLY A 529 -12.39 -3.43 10.63
CA GLY A 529 -11.65 -4.16 11.65
C GLY A 529 -12.42 -4.34 12.96
N SER A 530 -11.90 -5.19 13.83
CA SER A 530 -12.40 -5.44 15.20
C SER A 530 -11.59 -4.70 16.26
N ALA A 531 -10.96 -3.57 15.94
CA ALA A 531 -10.04 -2.84 16.83
C ALA A 531 -10.67 -2.41 18.17
N ASP A 532 -11.99 -2.25 18.21
CA ASP A 532 -12.83 -1.97 19.37
C ASP A 532 -13.14 -3.19 20.25
N THR A 533 -13.13 -4.41 19.68
CA THR A 533 -13.44 -5.67 20.40
C THR A 533 -12.24 -6.60 20.59
N ASN A 534 -11.14 -6.40 19.87
CA ASN A 534 -9.92 -7.18 20.01
C ASN A 534 -9.21 -6.88 21.35
N PRO A 535 -8.63 -7.89 22.04
CA PRO A 535 -7.87 -7.67 23.28
C PRO A 535 -6.74 -6.65 23.10
N LYS A 536 -6.62 -5.71 24.04
CA LYS A 536 -5.58 -4.66 23.99
C LYS A 536 -4.24 -5.23 24.45
N ILE A 537 -3.50 -5.84 23.53
CA ILE A 537 -2.14 -6.32 23.77
C ILE A 537 -1.22 -5.10 23.99
N ARG A 538 -0.66 -4.99 25.19
CA ARG A 538 0.11 -3.85 25.71
C ARG A 538 1.35 -4.38 26.44
N PHE A 539 2.28 -3.49 26.76
CA PHE A 539 3.54 -3.89 27.39
C PHE A 539 3.29 -4.52 28.76
N ASP A 540 3.61 -5.81 28.88
CA ASP A 540 3.30 -6.64 30.05
C ASP A 540 4.38 -7.73 30.21
N PRO A 541 5.54 -7.40 30.82
CA PRO A 541 6.64 -8.34 30.98
C PRO A 541 6.30 -9.48 31.94
N ASP A 542 5.47 -9.23 32.95
CA ASP A 542 5.03 -10.23 33.92
C ASP A 542 4.20 -11.32 33.22
N ARG A 543 3.19 -10.92 32.42
CA ARG A 543 2.40 -11.89 31.63
C ARG A 543 3.23 -12.58 30.55
N ALA A 544 4.26 -11.91 30.01
CA ALA A 544 5.20 -12.55 29.11
C ALA A 544 6.05 -13.62 29.80
N GLU A 545 6.54 -13.38 31.03
CA GLU A 545 7.28 -14.38 31.79
C GLU A 545 6.40 -15.60 32.15
N GLU A 546 5.14 -15.39 32.56
CA GLU A 546 4.17 -16.48 32.76
C GLU A 546 4.01 -17.37 31.50
N LEU A 547 3.78 -16.74 30.35
CA LEU A 547 3.59 -17.43 29.06
C LEU A 547 4.84 -18.19 28.60
N LEU A 548 6.04 -17.65 28.87
CA LEU A 548 7.31 -18.30 28.55
C LEU A 548 7.62 -19.44 29.53
N TRP A 549 7.29 -19.29 30.81
CA TRP A 549 7.38 -20.35 31.81
C TRP A 549 6.45 -21.53 31.48
N GLU A 550 5.20 -21.24 31.06
CA GLU A 550 4.28 -22.24 30.51
C GLU A 550 4.84 -22.93 29.25
N ALA A 551 5.52 -22.19 28.37
CA ALA A 551 6.18 -22.71 27.17
C ALA A 551 7.50 -23.46 27.46
N GLY A 552 7.96 -23.51 28.71
CA GLY A 552 9.11 -24.30 29.14
C GLY A 552 10.42 -23.53 29.31
N TYR A 553 10.42 -22.21 29.14
CA TYR A 553 11.57 -21.34 29.41
C TYR A 553 11.72 -21.08 30.92
N LYS A 554 12.21 -22.09 31.65
CA LYS A 554 12.17 -22.14 33.13
C LYS A 554 13.49 -21.82 33.83
N THR A 555 14.55 -21.59 33.08
CA THR A 555 15.88 -21.27 33.60
C THR A 555 16.53 -20.19 32.75
N ARG A 556 17.50 -19.50 33.33
CA ARG A 556 18.41 -18.59 32.61
C ARG A 556 19.82 -19.20 32.62
N ASN A 557 20.64 -18.87 31.63
CA ASN A 557 22.07 -19.22 31.62
C ASN A 557 22.90 -18.17 32.38
N ASP A 558 24.22 -18.38 32.44
CA ASP A 558 25.16 -17.50 33.14
C ASP A 558 25.18 -16.06 32.57
N ASP A 559 24.82 -15.89 31.30
CA ASP A 559 24.66 -14.59 30.63
C ASP A 559 23.30 -13.91 30.92
N GLY A 560 22.41 -14.55 31.68
CA GLY A 560 21.09 -14.03 32.08
C GLY A 560 19.93 -14.31 31.09
N TYR A 561 20.21 -14.95 29.96
CA TYR A 561 19.21 -15.27 28.93
C TYR A 561 18.44 -16.56 29.23
N LEU A 562 17.15 -16.57 28.91
CA LEU A 562 16.27 -17.73 29.05
C LEU A 562 16.77 -18.93 28.24
N VAL A 563 16.63 -20.13 28.79
CA VAL A 563 16.93 -21.40 28.13
C VAL A 563 15.62 -22.12 27.82
N GLY A 564 15.42 -22.49 26.56
CA GLY A 564 14.22 -23.17 26.08
C GLY A 564 14.19 -24.67 26.40
N PRO A 565 13.04 -25.33 26.17
CA PRO A 565 12.86 -26.76 26.44
C PRO A 565 13.73 -27.70 25.59
N ASP A 566 14.41 -27.16 24.57
CA ASP A 566 15.38 -27.88 23.74
C ASP A 566 16.86 -27.69 24.20
N GLY A 567 17.06 -27.08 25.37
CA GLY A 567 18.36 -26.80 25.98
C GLY A 567 19.14 -25.64 25.36
N LYS A 568 18.55 -24.87 24.43
CA LYS A 568 19.21 -23.71 23.81
C LYS A 568 18.78 -22.39 24.44
N GLN A 569 19.68 -21.43 24.42
CA GLN A 569 19.38 -20.03 24.70
C GLN A 569 18.26 -19.51 23.79
N PHE A 570 17.31 -18.76 24.34
CA PHE A 570 16.30 -18.06 23.56
C PHE A 570 16.95 -16.88 22.84
N GLU A 571 17.27 -17.12 21.57
CA GLU A 571 17.95 -16.18 20.70
C GLU A 571 17.10 -15.84 19.47
N ILE A 572 16.91 -14.55 19.23
CA ILE A 572 16.17 -13.99 18.10
C ILE A 572 17.13 -13.23 17.18
N ALA A 573 16.84 -13.21 15.88
CA ALA A 573 17.63 -12.48 14.90
C ALA A 573 16.71 -11.69 13.95
N LEU A 574 16.69 -10.37 14.13
CA LEU A 574 15.96 -9.43 13.27
C LEU A 574 16.86 -8.97 12.12
N ASN A 575 16.62 -9.52 10.92
CA ASN A 575 17.17 -8.96 9.69
C ASN A 575 16.33 -7.75 9.26
N TYR A 576 16.97 -6.61 8.99
CA TYR A 576 16.29 -5.39 8.54
C TYR A 576 17.07 -4.69 7.43
N GLY A 577 16.38 -3.95 6.56
CA GLY A 577 16.94 -3.45 5.28
C GLY A 577 17.30 -1.97 5.25
N ALA A 578 16.92 -1.19 6.26
CA ALA A 578 17.05 0.27 6.24
C ALA A 578 17.55 0.80 7.59
N GLN A 579 18.72 1.45 7.57
CA GLN A 579 19.40 1.98 8.76
C GLN A 579 18.56 3.02 9.53
N SER A 580 17.65 3.72 8.87
CA SER A 580 16.72 4.67 9.51
C SER A 580 15.80 4.05 10.58
N TRP A 581 15.65 2.72 10.58
CA TRP A 581 14.91 1.97 11.60
C TRP A 581 15.79 1.48 12.77
N GLU A 582 17.12 1.55 12.66
CA GLU A 582 18.04 1.04 13.69
C GLU A 582 17.79 1.70 15.06
N ARG A 583 17.47 3.00 15.08
CA ARG A 583 17.10 3.75 16.31
C ARG A 583 15.86 3.18 17.03
N ILE A 584 14.94 2.53 16.31
CA ILE A 584 13.73 1.91 16.86
C ILE A 584 14.10 0.50 17.36
N TRP A 585 14.82 -0.26 16.54
CA TRP A 585 15.25 -1.61 16.88
C TRP A 585 16.24 -1.67 18.04
N LEU A 586 17.00 -0.60 18.31
CA LEU A 586 17.84 -0.47 19.51
C LEU A 586 16.99 -0.46 20.78
N VAL A 587 15.97 0.42 20.87
CA VAL A 587 15.07 0.48 22.04
C VAL A 587 14.34 -0.86 22.22
N VAL A 588 13.77 -1.40 21.13
CA VAL A 588 13.09 -2.71 21.17
C VAL A 588 14.03 -3.83 21.62
N ARG A 589 15.33 -3.77 21.30
CA ARG A 589 16.31 -4.76 21.75
C ARG A 589 16.42 -4.77 23.26
N GLU A 590 16.52 -3.59 23.88
CA GLU A 590 16.63 -3.43 25.33
C GLU A 590 15.42 -4.08 26.02
N ASP A 591 14.19 -3.80 25.54
CA ASP A 591 12.97 -4.39 26.09
C ASP A 591 12.94 -5.95 26.03
N TYR A 592 13.54 -6.57 25.01
CA TYR A 592 13.66 -8.03 24.91
C TYR A 592 14.84 -8.62 25.69
N GLU A 593 15.98 -7.91 25.74
CA GLU A 593 17.18 -8.37 26.45
C GLU A 593 16.98 -8.30 27.97
N ASP A 594 16.28 -7.28 28.49
CA ASP A 594 15.83 -7.20 29.89
C ASP A 594 14.93 -8.39 30.26
N ALA A 595 14.03 -8.81 29.36
CA ALA A 595 13.20 -10.01 29.53
C ALA A 595 13.99 -11.32 29.49
N GLY A 596 15.27 -11.30 29.08
CA GLY A 596 16.12 -12.48 28.93
C GLY A 596 16.09 -13.13 27.54
N ILE A 597 15.66 -12.41 26.50
CA ILE A 597 15.67 -12.89 25.12
C ILE A 597 16.76 -12.16 24.35
N LYS A 598 17.81 -12.87 23.96
CA LYS A 598 18.94 -12.28 23.23
C LYS A 598 18.49 -11.85 21.83
N PHE A 599 18.54 -10.55 21.53
CA PHE A 599 17.88 -9.98 20.34
C PHE A 599 18.91 -9.42 19.34
N ASN A 600 19.41 -10.26 18.45
CA ASN A 600 20.41 -9.84 17.46
C ASN A 600 19.79 -8.95 16.38
N LEU A 601 20.30 -7.73 16.22
CA LEU A 601 20.00 -6.87 15.07
C LEU A 601 20.99 -7.12 13.93
N LYS A 602 20.48 -7.24 12.69
CA LYS A 602 21.33 -7.37 11.50
C LYS A 602 20.81 -6.53 10.33
N LEU A 603 21.52 -5.44 10.05
CA LEU A 603 21.35 -4.70 8.81
C LEU A 603 21.85 -5.57 7.64
N ILE A 604 21.01 -5.77 6.63
CA ILE A 604 21.36 -6.45 5.37
C ILE A 604 20.84 -5.65 4.17
N ASP A 605 21.33 -5.98 2.97
CA ASP A 605 20.83 -5.39 1.73
C ASP A 605 19.30 -5.64 1.54
N PRO A 606 18.51 -4.61 1.14
CA PRO A 606 17.08 -4.75 0.90
C PRO A 606 16.67 -5.87 -0.08
N SER A 607 17.42 -6.09 -1.16
CA SER A 607 17.05 -7.14 -2.14
C SER A 607 17.25 -8.54 -1.55
N THR A 608 18.31 -8.70 -0.75
CA THR A 608 18.62 -9.91 0.02
C THR A 608 17.56 -10.17 1.09
N LEU A 609 17.05 -9.12 1.76
CA LEU A 609 15.96 -9.23 2.71
C LEU A 609 14.66 -9.68 2.03
N ILE A 610 14.25 -9.01 0.95
CA ILE A 610 13.04 -9.35 0.19
C ILE A 610 13.10 -10.80 -0.31
N LYS A 611 14.24 -11.23 -0.85
CA LYS A 611 14.46 -12.63 -1.24
C LYS A 611 14.24 -13.59 -0.07
N LYS A 612 14.83 -13.32 1.09
CA LYS A 612 14.65 -14.16 2.29
C LYS A 612 13.22 -14.20 2.81
N ILE A 613 12.47 -13.11 2.73
CA ILE A 613 11.03 -13.07 3.09
C ILE A 613 10.22 -13.93 2.10
N GLY A 614 10.47 -13.80 0.80
CA GLY A 614 9.83 -14.62 -0.25
C GLY A 614 10.09 -16.11 -0.08
N GLU A 615 11.35 -16.47 0.22
CA GLU A 615 11.82 -17.86 0.46
C GLU A 615 11.53 -18.39 1.87
N ARG A 616 10.78 -17.65 2.72
CA ARG A 616 10.45 -18.00 4.12
C ARG A 616 11.66 -18.28 5.03
N GLN A 617 12.80 -17.66 4.72
CA GLN A 617 14.09 -17.78 5.42
C GLN A 617 14.26 -16.74 6.56
N PHE A 618 13.29 -16.69 7.46
CA PHE A 618 13.31 -15.84 8.66
C PHE A 618 12.61 -16.54 9.82
N SER A 619 12.92 -16.16 11.06
CA SER A 619 12.12 -16.53 12.25
C SER A 619 11.18 -15.37 12.62
N VAL A 620 11.73 -14.15 12.66
CA VAL A 620 11.00 -12.89 12.75
C VAL A 620 11.46 -11.95 11.63
N VAL A 621 10.55 -11.09 11.16
CA VAL A 621 10.88 -9.93 10.31
C VAL A 621 9.87 -8.82 10.56
N PHE A 622 10.28 -7.55 10.56
CA PHE A 622 9.31 -6.45 10.60
C PHE A 622 8.78 -6.18 9.19
N GLN A 623 7.46 -6.20 9.01
CA GLN A 623 6.80 -5.97 7.73
C GLN A 623 5.69 -4.93 7.89
N SER A 624 5.39 -4.23 6.79
CA SER A 624 4.22 -3.34 6.68
C SER A 624 3.44 -3.69 5.41
N TRP A 625 2.12 -3.55 5.48
CA TRP A 625 1.20 -3.83 4.39
C TRP A 625 0.34 -2.60 4.08
N GLY A 626 -0.02 -2.42 2.81
CA GLY A 626 -1.11 -1.52 2.45
C GLY A 626 -2.46 -2.19 2.72
N ALA A 627 -3.51 -1.39 2.85
CA ALA A 627 -4.88 -1.89 2.81
C ALA A 627 -5.52 -1.66 1.43
N LEU A 628 -6.65 -2.31 1.22
CA LEU A 628 -7.56 -2.05 0.12
C LEU A 628 -8.79 -1.33 0.68
N LEU A 629 -9.44 -0.49 -0.12
CA LEU A 629 -10.71 0.16 0.23
C LEU A 629 -11.75 -0.85 0.73
N PHE A 630 -11.80 -2.00 0.05
CA PHE A 630 -12.54 -3.18 0.47
C PHE A 630 -11.53 -4.32 0.75
N PRO A 631 -11.45 -4.84 1.99
CA PRO A 631 -10.51 -5.90 2.35
C PRO A 631 -10.55 -7.13 1.43
N ASN A 632 -9.42 -7.82 1.29
CA ASN A 632 -9.34 -9.12 0.62
C ASN A 632 -8.53 -10.11 1.47
N PRO A 633 -9.13 -10.72 2.52
CA PRO A 633 -8.42 -11.52 3.52
C PRO A 633 -7.75 -12.77 2.92
N GLU A 634 -8.30 -13.29 1.82
CA GLU A 634 -7.81 -14.50 1.15
C GLU A 634 -6.30 -14.43 0.85
N THR A 635 -5.86 -13.28 0.32
CA THR A 635 -4.47 -13.06 -0.15
C THR A 635 -3.40 -13.25 0.92
N SER A 636 -3.75 -13.07 2.19
CA SER A 636 -2.83 -13.09 3.34
C SER A 636 -3.12 -14.20 4.34
N TRP A 637 -4.37 -14.70 4.41
CA TRP A 637 -4.83 -15.58 5.48
C TRP A 637 -5.41 -16.93 5.02
N ARG A 638 -5.59 -17.16 3.70
CA ARG A 638 -6.06 -18.46 3.20
C ARG A 638 -5.00 -19.56 3.44
N SER A 639 -5.42 -20.69 4.02
CA SER A 639 -4.50 -21.75 4.47
C SER A 639 -3.70 -22.39 3.33
N THR A 640 -4.23 -22.41 2.11
CA THR A 640 -3.53 -22.98 0.94
C THR A 640 -2.30 -22.19 0.51
N LEU A 641 -2.20 -20.90 0.88
CA LEU A 641 -1.05 -20.04 0.60
C LEU A 641 0.08 -20.21 1.64
N ALA A 642 -0.24 -20.77 2.81
CA ALA A 642 0.60 -20.75 4.01
C ALA A 642 1.98 -21.42 3.82
N ASP A 643 2.06 -22.52 3.09
CA ASP A 643 3.34 -23.21 2.83
C ASP A 643 4.00 -22.80 1.51
N GLN A 644 3.31 -21.99 0.69
CA GLN A 644 3.84 -21.51 -0.57
C GLN A 644 4.83 -20.35 -0.34
N PRO A 645 5.89 -20.22 -1.16
CA PRO A 645 6.75 -19.03 -1.17
C PRO A 645 6.05 -17.85 -1.87
N HIS A 646 6.70 -16.70 -1.88
CA HIS A 646 6.39 -15.52 -2.73
C HIS A 646 4.95 -14.93 -2.67
N ASN A 647 4.13 -15.29 -1.69
CA ASN A 647 2.82 -14.68 -1.41
C ASN A 647 2.78 -13.95 -0.04
N ASN A 648 1.65 -13.31 0.30
CA ASN A 648 1.50 -12.47 1.50
C ASN A 648 1.27 -13.23 2.82
N ASN A 649 0.95 -14.53 2.80
CA ASN A 649 0.88 -15.38 4.01
C ASN A 649 2.31 -15.71 4.49
N LEU A 650 3.03 -14.67 4.94
CA LEU A 650 4.41 -14.76 5.39
C LEU A 650 4.54 -15.64 6.64
N THR A 651 3.59 -15.54 7.56
CA THR A 651 3.61 -16.18 8.87
C THR A 651 3.38 -17.69 8.79
N GLY A 652 2.61 -18.16 7.80
CA GLY A 652 2.18 -19.55 7.68
C GLY A 652 0.87 -19.83 8.41
N PHE A 653 0.02 -18.81 8.55
CA PHE A 653 -1.28 -18.91 9.19
C PHE A 653 -2.20 -19.88 8.42
N LYS A 654 -2.87 -20.77 9.15
CA LYS A 654 -3.86 -21.73 8.63
C LYS A 654 -5.03 -21.78 9.61
N ASN A 655 -6.26 -21.66 9.11
CA ASN A 655 -7.46 -21.79 9.93
C ASN A 655 -8.68 -22.09 9.03
N GLU A 656 -9.34 -23.23 9.28
CA GLU A 656 -10.47 -23.70 8.45
C GLU A 656 -11.65 -22.73 8.44
N ARG A 657 -11.92 -22.07 9.58
CA ARG A 657 -12.99 -21.07 9.69
C ARG A 657 -12.67 -19.80 8.91
N VAL A 658 -11.40 -19.37 8.85
CA VAL A 658 -11.00 -18.25 7.98
C VAL A 658 -11.12 -18.63 6.50
N ASP A 659 -10.83 -19.88 6.12
CA ASP A 659 -11.05 -20.36 4.74
C ASP A 659 -12.56 -20.39 4.37
N GLU A 660 -13.44 -20.76 5.31
CA GLU A 660 -14.90 -20.62 5.14
C GLU A 660 -15.32 -19.15 4.96
N LEU A 661 -14.84 -18.28 5.84
CA LEU A 661 -15.20 -16.86 5.84
C LEU A 661 -14.71 -16.16 4.57
N CYS A 662 -13.54 -16.52 4.04
CA CYS A 662 -13.08 -16.04 2.73
C CYS A 662 -14.05 -16.45 1.60
N ARG A 663 -14.46 -17.74 1.55
CA ARG A 663 -15.45 -18.20 0.56
C ARG A 663 -16.82 -17.51 0.70
N LYS A 664 -17.27 -17.26 1.95
CA LYS A 664 -18.52 -16.52 2.21
C LYS A 664 -18.40 -15.06 1.77
N TYR A 665 -17.28 -14.41 2.06
CA TYR A 665 -17.03 -13.00 1.72
C TYR A 665 -17.08 -12.75 0.20
N ASP A 666 -16.58 -13.68 -0.61
CA ASP A 666 -16.62 -13.61 -2.07
C ASP A 666 -18.04 -13.55 -2.65
N VAL A 667 -18.97 -14.31 -2.08
CA VAL A 667 -20.37 -14.38 -2.56
C VAL A 667 -21.31 -13.39 -1.85
N THR A 668 -20.85 -12.70 -0.80
CA THR A 668 -21.67 -11.77 -0.01
C THR A 668 -21.68 -10.39 -0.64
N ILE A 669 -22.83 -9.96 -1.18
CA ILE A 669 -23.02 -8.63 -1.79
C ILE A 669 -23.37 -7.55 -0.75
N ASP A 670 -24.00 -7.91 0.38
CA ASP A 670 -24.38 -6.94 1.40
C ASP A 670 -23.17 -6.40 2.19
N ARG A 671 -23.10 -5.08 2.34
CA ARG A 671 -21.95 -4.39 2.96
C ARG A 671 -21.88 -4.60 4.47
N ALA A 672 -23.02 -4.70 5.17
CA ALA A 672 -23.02 -4.91 6.61
C ALA A 672 -22.61 -6.35 6.96
N GLU A 673 -23.08 -7.33 6.18
CA GLU A 673 -22.66 -8.73 6.30
C GLU A 673 -21.19 -8.94 5.90
N GLN A 674 -20.71 -8.26 4.83
CA GLN A 674 -19.28 -8.20 4.51
C GLN A 674 -18.43 -7.71 5.70
N LYS A 675 -18.84 -6.61 6.36
CA LYS A 675 -18.12 -6.07 7.53
C LYS A 675 -18.10 -7.06 8.70
N LYS A 676 -19.23 -7.73 9.01
CA LYS A 676 -19.26 -8.80 10.02
C LYS A 676 -18.27 -9.94 9.71
N ILE A 677 -18.19 -10.36 8.44
CA ILE A 677 -17.26 -11.43 8.02
C ILE A 677 -15.80 -11.01 8.21
N ILE A 678 -15.42 -9.78 7.81
CA ILE A 678 -14.06 -9.29 8.03
C ILE A 678 -13.74 -9.13 9.52
N ARG A 679 -14.70 -8.67 10.33
CA ARG A 679 -14.55 -8.60 11.80
C ARG A 679 -14.39 -9.97 12.47
N GLU A 680 -15.08 -11.00 11.98
CA GLU A 680 -14.89 -12.38 12.45
C GLU A 680 -13.49 -12.90 12.07
N VAL A 681 -13.04 -12.71 10.82
CA VAL A 681 -11.68 -13.06 10.36
C VAL A 681 -10.62 -12.32 11.19
N ASP A 682 -10.76 -11.01 11.38
CA ASP A 682 -9.84 -10.19 12.16
C ASP A 682 -9.71 -10.72 13.59
N SER A 683 -10.84 -11.01 14.25
CA SER A 683 -10.86 -11.53 15.62
C SER A 683 -10.13 -12.89 15.72
N ILE A 684 -10.32 -13.78 14.76
CA ILE A 684 -9.65 -15.10 14.72
C ILE A 684 -8.15 -14.93 14.49
N VAL A 685 -7.75 -14.14 13.49
CA VAL A 685 -6.34 -13.91 13.13
C VAL A 685 -5.62 -13.17 14.26
N PHE A 686 -6.26 -12.20 14.90
CA PHE A 686 -5.72 -11.48 16.07
C PHE A 686 -5.42 -12.41 17.24
N ASN A 687 -6.37 -13.28 17.60
CA ASN A 687 -6.19 -14.22 18.70
C ASN A 687 -5.06 -15.23 18.48
N GLU A 688 -4.64 -15.51 17.24
CA GLU A 688 -3.51 -16.40 16.96
C GLU A 688 -2.12 -15.73 17.01
N HIS A 689 -2.05 -14.41 17.19
CA HIS A 689 -0.80 -13.62 17.23
C HIS A 689 0.21 -13.93 16.09
N PRO A 690 -0.20 -14.00 14.80
CA PRO A 690 0.74 -14.20 13.69
C PRO A 690 1.70 -13.00 13.53
N TYR A 691 1.30 -11.81 14.01
CA TYR A 691 2.17 -10.65 14.14
C TYR A 691 2.11 -10.09 15.57
N ALA A 692 3.24 -9.61 16.09
CA ALA A 692 3.23 -8.57 17.11
C ALA A 692 2.98 -7.22 16.39
N LEU A 693 1.71 -6.79 16.40
CA LEU A 693 1.23 -5.60 15.69
C LEU A 693 1.86 -4.32 16.26
N ALA A 694 2.19 -3.37 15.38
CA ALA A 694 2.93 -2.14 15.71
C ALA A 694 2.00 -0.91 15.79
N TRP A 695 2.21 0.08 14.92
CA TRP A 695 1.51 1.36 14.94
C TRP A 695 1.21 1.88 13.53
N TYR A 696 0.29 2.83 13.44
CA TYR A 696 -0.08 3.55 12.20
C TYR A 696 -0.37 5.02 12.51
N GLY A 697 -0.56 5.84 11.47
CA GLY A 697 -1.08 7.20 11.62
C GLY A 697 -2.33 7.37 10.76
N GLY A 698 -3.47 7.67 11.40
CA GLY A 698 -4.76 7.94 10.74
C GLY A 698 -4.85 9.30 10.03
N PHE A 699 -3.73 9.85 9.55
CA PHE A 699 -3.66 11.23 9.06
C PHE A 699 -2.49 11.47 8.09
N PHE A 700 -2.57 12.59 7.37
CA PHE A 700 -1.52 13.11 6.51
C PHE A 700 -1.02 14.47 7.00
N ARG A 701 0.31 14.59 7.17
CA ARG A 701 0.96 15.88 7.46
C ARG A 701 1.46 16.53 6.19
N LEU A 702 0.91 17.69 5.85
CA LEU A 702 1.39 18.53 4.76
C LEU A 702 1.88 19.88 5.29
N LEU A 703 2.97 20.35 4.69
CA LEU A 703 3.34 21.76 4.64
C LEU A 703 3.12 22.23 3.21
N PHE A 704 2.64 23.45 3.01
CA PHE A 704 2.52 24.05 1.69
C PHE A 704 2.63 25.56 1.78
N TRP A 705 3.22 26.19 0.76
CA TRP A 705 3.19 27.64 0.61
C TRP A 705 1.75 28.12 0.42
N ASP A 706 1.37 29.26 1.00
CA ASP A 706 0.01 29.79 0.86
C ASP A 706 -0.23 30.46 -0.51
N ARG A 707 -0.11 29.64 -1.56
CA ARG A 707 -0.36 29.94 -2.99
C ARG A 707 -1.43 29.02 -3.59
N PHE A 708 -2.00 28.13 -2.77
CA PHE A 708 -2.96 27.11 -3.20
C PHE A 708 -4.37 27.45 -2.75
N GLY A 709 -5.30 27.34 -3.69
CA GLY A 709 -6.70 27.06 -3.38
C GLY A 709 -6.93 25.55 -3.33
N HIS A 710 -7.85 25.13 -2.47
CA HIS A 710 -8.24 23.74 -2.24
C HIS A 710 -9.67 23.72 -1.70
N PRO A 711 -10.40 22.59 -1.82
CA PRO A 711 -11.67 22.44 -1.10
C PRO A 711 -11.46 22.45 0.41
N ASP A 712 -12.51 22.77 1.17
CA ASP A 712 -12.42 22.92 2.64
C ASP A 712 -12.09 21.57 3.33
N ARG A 713 -12.46 20.46 2.67
CA ARG A 713 -12.08 19.08 3.03
C ARG A 713 -10.59 18.75 2.84
N TYR A 714 -9.83 19.56 2.09
CA TYR A 714 -8.45 19.34 1.59
C TYR A 714 -8.22 18.07 0.75
N MET A 715 -8.81 16.94 1.13
CA MET A 715 -8.71 15.62 0.50
C MET A 715 -10.09 14.95 0.46
N THR A 716 -10.27 14.00 -0.43
CA THR A 716 -11.48 13.15 -0.45
C THR A 716 -11.53 12.23 0.78
N ARG A 717 -12.72 11.72 1.12
CA ARG A 717 -12.93 10.88 2.32
C ARG A 717 -12.05 9.63 2.35
N ILE A 718 -11.75 9.05 1.18
CA ILE A 718 -11.06 7.75 1.07
C ILE A 718 -9.64 7.83 0.48
N GLY A 719 -9.17 9.01 0.06
CA GLY A 719 -7.90 9.17 -0.65
C GLY A 719 -6.66 8.89 0.22
N ASP A 720 -5.78 8.00 -0.25
CA ASP A 720 -4.64 7.43 0.49
C ASP A 720 -3.26 8.03 0.12
N VAL A 721 -3.16 8.69 -1.04
CA VAL A 721 -1.94 9.34 -1.54
C VAL A 721 -2.12 10.87 -1.58
N PRO A 722 -1.65 11.62 -0.57
CA PRO A 722 -1.72 13.09 -0.52
C PRO A 722 -1.27 13.80 -1.78
N GLU A 723 -0.21 13.29 -2.41
CA GLU A 723 0.36 13.82 -3.64
C GLU A 723 -0.64 13.75 -4.81
N GLU A 724 -1.45 12.68 -4.88
CA GLU A 724 -2.54 12.55 -5.84
C GLU A 724 -3.77 13.39 -5.44
N GLN A 725 -4.07 13.53 -4.15
CA GLN A 725 -5.16 14.38 -3.68
C GLN A 725 -4.92 15.86 -4.00
N VAL A 726 -3.68 16.36 -3.84
CA VAL A 726 -3.29 17.71 -4.29
C VAL A 726 -3.50 17.83 -5.81
N ALA A 727 -2.93 16.92 -6.61
CA ALA A 727 -3.02 16.96 -8.07
C ALA A 727 -4.46 16.85 -8.63
N LEU A 728 -5.37 16.18 -7.89
CA LEU A 728 -6.79 16.02 -8.22
C LEU A 728 -7.61 17.27 -7.86
N LEU A 729 -7.45 17.80 -6.64
CA LEU A 729 -8.41 18.73 -6.03
C LEU A 729 -7.93 20.19 -5.95
N TRP A 730 -6.62 20.43 -5.87
CA TRP A 730 -6.07 21.76 -5.58
C TRP A 730 -5.83 22.55 -6.87
N TRP A 731 -5.54 23.85 -6.73
CA TRP A 731 -5.14 24.74 -7.81
C TRP A 731 -4.17 25.81 -7.32
N PHE A 732 -3.34 26.36 -8.21
CA PHE A 732 -2.64 27.61 -7.92
C PHE A 732 -3.65 28.77 -7.94
N ASP A 733 -3.73 29.51 -6.84
CA ASP A 733 -4.67 30.61 -6.65
C ASP A 733 -3.92 31.95 -6.87
N PRO A 734 -4.27 32.74 -7.91
CA PRO A 734 -3.55 33.98 -8.22
C PRO A 734 -3.64 35.04 -7.12
N ALA A 735 -4.75 35.10 -6.37
CA ALA A 735 -4.93 36.09 -5.31
C ALA A 735 -4.07 35.72 -4.08
N LYS A 736 -4.00 34.43 -3.73
CA LYS A 736 -3.10 33.91 -2.70
C LYS A 736 -1.62 34.06 -3.08
N GLU A 737 -1.22 33.70 -4.31
CA GLU A 737 0.15 33.91 -4.78
C GLU A 737 0.53 35.39 -4.70
N ALA A 738 -0.34 36.32 -5.14
CA ALA A 738 -0.09 37.76 -5.03
C ALA A 738 0.04 38.22 -3.56
N ALA A 739 -0.86 37.78 -2.68
CA ALA A 739 -0.82 38.10 -1.25
C ALA A 739 0.43 37.52 -0.55
N LEU A 740 0.91 36.35 -0.98
CA LEU A 740 2.14 35.72 -0.49
C LEU A 740 3.39 36.49 -0.95
N GLN A 741 3.48 36.87 -2.23
CA GLN A 741 4.61 37.64 -2.74
C GLN A 741 4.68 39.04 -2.10
N GLU A 742 3.53 39.72 -1.94
CA GLU A 742 3.45 40.97 -1.18
C GLU A 742 3.87 40.75 0.29
N ALA A 743 3.41 39.67 0.92
CA ALA A 743 3.73 39.39 2.31
C ALA A 743 5.22 39.14 2.54
N MET A 744 5.86 38.39 1.64
CA MET A 744 7.30 38.14 1.65
C MET A 744 8.11 39.42 1.38
N ALA A 745 7.65 40.29 0.46
CA ALA A 745 8.32 41.55 0.14
C ALA A 745 8.21 42.61 1.26
N ALA A 746 7.11 42.61 2.02
CA ALA A 746 6.87 43.52 3.14
C ALA A 746 7.25 42.95 4.52
N ASP A 747 7.82 41.74 4.56
CA ASP A 747 8.09 40.91 5.75
C ASP A 747 6.91 40.72 6.73
N ARG A 748 5.67 40.84 6.24
CA ARG A 748 4.44 40.73 7.05
C ARG A 748 3.98 39.28 7.20
N GLN A 749 3.31 39.01 8.31
CA GLN A 749 2.65 37.73 8.54
C GLN A 749 1.41 37.55 7.64
N LEU A 750 1.09 36.30 7.32
CA LEU A 750 -0.19 35.85 6.77
C LEU A 750 -1.02 35.11 7.84
N PRO A 751 -2.36 35.06 7.71
CA PRO A 751 -3.20 34.27 8.60
C PRO A 751 -2.81 32.80 8.60
N GLN A 752 -2.70 32.19 9.79
CA GLN A 752 -2.62 30.75 9.96
C GLN A 752 -4.04 30.19 10.19
N SER A 753 -4.43 29.16 9.45
CA SER A 753 -5.61 28.35 9.81
C SER A 753 -5.22 27.17 10.72
N GLU A 754 -6.22 26.49 11.28
CA GLU A 754 -6.05 25.37 12.22
C GLU A 754 -5.10 24.27 11.69
N ILE A 755 -4.38 23.63 12.62
CA ILE A 755 -3.36 22.63 12.28
C ILE A 755 -3.98 21.25 12.06
N GLU A 756 -4.86 20.78 12.95
CA GLU A 756 -5.61 19.54 12.71
C GLU A 756 -6.85 19.85 11.86
N VAL A 757 -7.14 19.01 10.88
CA VAL A 757 -8.34 19.12 10.05
C VAL A 757 -9.03 17.77 10.01
N ARG A 758 -10.32 17.75 10.36
CA ARG A 758 -11.17 16.57 10.48
C ARG A 758 -12.48 16.79 9.71
N PRO A 759 -12.48 16.68 8.37
CA PRO A 759 -13.64 16.98 7.53
C PRO A 759 -14.58 15.78 7.35
N TRP A 760 -14.32 14.67 8.05
CA TRP A 760 -14.95 13.36 7.87
C TRP A 760 -15.21 12.62 9.19
N ASP A 761 -15.21 13.36 10.31
CA ASP A 761 -15.40 12.87 11.68
C ASP A 761 -16.82 13.24 12.20
#